data_AF-A0A9P4MY46-F1
#
_entry.id   AF-A0A9P4MY46-F1
#
_cell.length_a   1.000
_cell.length_b   1.000
_cell.length_c   1.000
_cell.angle_alpha   90.00
_cell.angle_beta   90.00
_cell.angle_gamma   90.00
#
_symmetry.space_group_name_H-M   'P 1'
#
loop_
_entity.id
_entity.type
_entity.pdbx_description
1 polymer ?
#
loop_
_entity_poly.entity_id
_entity_poly.type
_entity_poly.pdbx_seq_one_letter_code
_entity_poly.pdbx_strand_id
1 'polypeptide(L)'
;MTSVFASIIRPPKPARSATNIPMTDSVSALQNATAEEPNLGDLNAGLQALTEIFPNIQPEVFREMLQSFSEKSRLEVITEALLKHGAKWVRGRHRTPAEQEEQRAVAHKYKYRVVDPNKDTRGAPLALEDTFRSRNYREAAKEALYQEFKGLSHSTIKAVLAEYNWSYMQARPTLLDLSSKSWRSSITNFFMRRKAPSAKDHPLVIWTSADPKPGQPRTPLLVKTKSRELDRELYNAIIVPELERQQKEQISADHALAIQWNEAEAEEMGEMYECECCFIPNPLEELSVCDIEGHYICFRCIRHSINAALYDQGWARNIDTKFCTLRCIAPITDGVEDCSGCVPLSFVKRALLEERDGEDVFNKLNERFSSEALLKSQLPLIRCPFCHYAEIDDLSLPNTNLMAGLRLRKLPILLASIPLLELLCFQVFRLLLTFAASLLSIFALLNYLLPHSSPILIPLHNALRAIHLKRRGLRFQCQNPACHRPSCLTCSAPWHDPHKCYSSQAISLRLALERATTDAVKRTCPRCNLGFVKAEGCNKLVCLCGYSMCYVCREGLASEGYKHFCQHFRERPGEQCTVCDKCDLYRVEDEEVVVKRARERAEREWWEEQGGDAAGTGRGLREEMHGDLKGFGSEGPKKWSRRWAGWVKLAVEGVVM
;
A
#
# COMPACT_ATOMS: atom_id res chain seq x y z
N MET A 1 58.87 -37.38 46.77
CA MET A 1 57.78 -37.70 45.83
C MET A 1 57.86 -36.73 44.68
N THR A 2 58.71 -37.06 43.73
CA THR A 2 59.19 -36.19 42.65
C THR A 2 58.41 -36.44 41.38
N SER A 3 57.95 -35.32 40.80
CA SER A 3 57.94 -34.99 39.37
C SER A 3 56.97 -35.75 38.46
N VAL A 4 56.18 -35.01 37.69
CA VAL A 4 56.47 -34.63 36.28
C VAL A 4 55.14 -34.23 35.63
N PHE A 5 55.06 -32.95 35.28
CA PHE A 5 54.42 -32.39 34.08
C PHE A 5 53.18 -33.08 33.46
N ALA A 6 52.07 -32.36 33.56
CA ALA A 6 51.10 -32.06 32.50
C ALA A 6 51.13 -32.97 31.26
N SER A 7 50.10 -33.78 31.10
CA SER A 7 49.86 -34.53 29.86
C SER A 7 48.39 -34.45 29.42
N ILE A 8 48.21 -33.75 28.30
CA ILE A 8 47.26 -34.05 27.22
C ILE A 8 45.79 -33.62 27.44
N ILE A 9 45.58 -32.31 27.47
CA ILE A 9 44.46 -31.70 26.73
C ILE A 9 45.07 -31.21 25.41
N ARG A 10 44.78 -31.91 24.31
CA ARG A 10 45.15 -31.41 22.98
C ARG A 10 44.27 -30.19 22.68
N PRO A 11 44.84 -29.02 22.34
CA PRO A 11 44.05 -27.97 21.73
C PRO A 11 43.43 -28.52 20.44
N PRO A 12 42.22 -28.08 20.05
CA PRO A 12 41.67 -28.44 18.76
C PRO A 12 42.72 -28.06 17.70
N LYS A 13 43.14 -29.05 16.90
CA LYS A 13 43.97 -28.79 15.72
C LYS A 13 43.24 -27.69 14.93
N PRO A 14 43.87 -26.55 14.62
CA PRO A 14 43.32 -25.72 13.56
C PRO A 14 43.21 -26.65 12.36
N ALA A 15 42.01 -26.76 11.80
CA ALA A 15 41.80 -27.53 10.59
C ALA A 15 42.91 -27.13 9.63
N ARG A 16 43.72 -28.11 9.22
CA ARG A 16 44.60 -27.96 8.06
C ARG A 16 43.74 -27.28 7.01
N SER A 17 44.16 -26.10 6.56
CA SER A 17 43.60 -25.46 5.39
C SER A 17 43.63 -26.51 4.30
N ALA A 18 42.49 -27.17 4.12
CA ALA A 18 42.21 -27.94 2.93
C ALA A 18 42.48 -26.93 1.83
N THR A 19 43.52 -27.23 1.07
CA THR A 19 43.97 -26.46 -0.06
C THR A 19 42.71 -26.00 -0.77
N ASN A 20 42.41 -24.69 -0.66
CA ASN A 20 41.33 -24.08 -1.38
C ASN A 20 41.68 -24.35 -2.84
N ILE A 21 41.10 -25.41 -3.41
CA ILE A 21 40.91 -25.49 -4.84
C ILE A 21 40.06 -24.25 -5.11
N PRO A 22 40.59 -23.25 -5.83
CA PRO A 22 39.84 -22.04 -6.07
C PRO A 22 38.63 -22.43 -6.92
N MET A 23 37.46 -22.59 -6.29
CA MET A 23 36.18 -22.57 -7.00
C MET A 23 35.87 -21.18 -7.58
N THR A 24 36.80 -20.23 -7.46
CA THR A 24 36.81 -18.94 -8.16
C THR A 24 37.33 -19.02 -9.60
N ASP A 25 37.97 -20.11 -10.03
CA ASP A 25 38.39 -20.28 -11.43
C ASP A 25 37.39 -21.03 -12.32
N SER A 26 36.25 -21.46 -11.78
CA SER A 26 35.13 -21.98 -12.59
C SER A 26 33.97 -20.99 -12.73
N VAL A 27 34.03 -19.84 -12.05
CA VAL A 27 33.11 -18.71 -12.26
C VAL A 27 33.76 -17.63 -13.15
N SER A 28 35.08 -17.42 -13.06
CA SER A 28 35.80 -16.51 -13.98
C SER A 28 36.07 -17.13 -15.36
N ALA A 29 36.23 -18.46 -15.46
CA ALA A 29 36.31 -19.16 -16.75
C ALA A 29 34.94 -19.45 -17.40
N LEU A 30 33.82 -19.16 -16.71
CA LEU A 30 32.48 -19.28 -17.28
C LEU A 30 31.93 -17.97 -17.88
N GLN A 31 32.67 -16.87 -17.77
CA GLN A 31 32.28 -15.55 -18.28
C GLN A 31 32.87 -15.20 -19.65
N ASN A 32 33.77 -16.02 -20.21
CA ASN A 32 34.49 -15.68 -21.45
C ASN A 32 34.20 -16.61 -22.65
N ALA A 33 33.03 -17.24 -22.69
CA ALA A 33 32.63 -18.05 -23.85
C ALA A 33 31.14 -17.91 -24.18
N THR A 34 30.67 -16.69 -24.38
CA THR A 34 29.50 -16.42 -25.20
C THR A 34 29.86 -15.29 -26.14
N ALA A 35 29.95 -15.60 -27.43
CA ALA A 35 29.72 -14.59 -28.46
C ALA A 35 28.28 -14.11 -28.28
N GLU A 36 28.09 -13.14 -27.39
CA GLU A 36 26.81 -12.45 -27.23
C GLU A 36 26.50 -11.76 -28.56
N GLU A 37 25.29 -11.97 -29.06
CA GLU A 37 24.81 -11.22 -30.22
C GLU A 37 24.89 -9.73 -29.87
N PRO A 38 25.69 -8.92 -30.60
CA PRO A 38 26.01 -7.54 -30.20
C PRO A 38 24.78 -6.62 -30.09
N ASN A 39 23.61 -7.06 -30.59
CA ASN A 39 22.36 -6.30 -30.60
C ASN A 39 21.46 -6.52 -29.37
N LEU A 40 21.63 -7.57 -28.56
CA LEU A 40 20.68 -7.87 -27.46
C LEU A 40 20.85 -6.95 -26.25
N GLY A 41 22.10 -6.62 -25.88
CA GLY A 41 22.39 -5.70 -24.79
C GLY A 41 21.79 -4.32 -25.04
N ASP A 42 21.99 -3.77 -26.23
CA ASP A 42 21.47 -2.47 -26.65
C ASP A 42 19.93 -2.43 -26.68
N LEU A 43 19.30 -3.51 -27.13
CA LEU A 43 17.84 -3.63 -27.13
C LEU A 43 17.25 -3.64 -25.71
N ASN A 44 17.87 -4.38 -24.79
CA ASN A 44 17.44 -4.45 -23.40
C ASN A 44 17.71 -3.15 -22.64
N ALA A 45 18.84 -2.49 -22.89
CA ALA A 45 19.14 -1.17 -22.35
C ALA A 45 18.14 -0.11 -22.85
N GLY A 46 17.82 -0.12 -24.14
CA GLY A 46 16.81 0.77 -24.71
C GLY A 46 15.40 0.50 -24.16
N LEU A 47 15.02 -0.76 -23.97
CA LEU A 47 13.75 -1.14 -23.35
C LEU A 47 13.64 -0.64 -21.91
N GLN A 48 14.73 -0.75 -21.14
CA GLN A 48 14.79 -0.24 -19.78
C GLN A 48 14.65 1.29 -19.74
N ALA A 49 15.43 2.01 -20.57
CA ALA A 49 15.33 3.47 -20.64
C ALA A 49 13.92 3.95 -21.02
N LEU A 50 13.26 3.31 -22.00
CA LEU A 50 11.89 3.66 -22.37
C LEU A 50 10.87 3.40 -21.26
N THR A 51 11.07 2.33 -20.49
CA THR A 51 10.19 2.00 -19.35
C THR A 51 10.36 2.98 -18.20
N GLU A 52 11.57 3.51 -18.02
CA GLU A 52 11.85 4.58 -17.04
C GLU A 52 11.26 5.93 -17.47
N ILE A 53 11.38 6.30 -18.76
CA ILE A 53 10.84 7.56 -19.31
C ILE A 53 9.31 7.52 -19.36
N PHE A 54 8.71 6.39 -19.74
CA PHE A 54 7.27 6.23 -19.94
C PHE A 54 6.70 5.08 -19.09
N PRO A 55 6.62 5.27 -17.76
CA PRO A 55 6.23 4.21 -16.82
C PRO A 55 4.77 3.73 -16.97
N ASN A 56 3.93 4.47 -17.70
CA ASN A 56 2.52 4.19 -17.90
C ASN A 56 2.22 3.32 -19.15
N ILE A 57 3.23 2.93 -19.92
CA ILE A 57 3.06 2.15 -21.15
C ILE A 57 3.56 0.71 -20.90
N GLN A 58 2.87 -0.26 -21.50
CA GLN A 58 3.24 -1.67 -21.43
C GLN A 58 4.58 -1.97 -22.16
N PRO A 59 5.50 -2.76 -21.59
CA PRO A 59 6.80 -3.10 -22.21
C PRO A 59 6.67 -3.74 -23.59
N GLU A 60 5.57 -4.45 -23.84
CA GLU A 60 5.22 -5.06 -25.13
C GLU A 60 5.28 -4.03 -26.27
N VAL A 61 4.77 -2.82 -26.03
CA VAL A 61 4.74 -1.73 -27.01
C VAL A 61 6.16 -1.30 -27.36
N PHE A 62 7.02 -1.14 -26.35
CA PHE A 62 8.41 -0.78 -26.57
C PHE A 62 9.15 -1.90 -27.31
N ARG A 63 8.89 -3.17 -27.01
CA ARG A 63 9.49 -4.30 -27.73
C ARG A 63 9.12 -4.29 -29.22
N GLU A 64 7.84 -4.08 -29.54
CA GLU A 64 7.36 -3.93 -30.93
C GLU A 64 8.07 -2.78 -31.64
N MET A 65 8.16 -1.61 -30.99
CA MET A 65 8.79 -0.43 -31.56
C MET A 65 10.30 -0.66 -31.77
N LEU A 66 11.01 -1.17 -30.77
CA LEU A 66 12.44 -1.45 -30.85
C LEU A 66 12.80 -2.45 -31.96
N GLN A 67 11.92 -3.41 -32.27
CA GLN A 67 12.10 -4.32 -33.40
C GLN A 67 11.78 -3.68 -34.77
N SER A 68 10.87 -2.71 -34.82
CA SER A 68 10.41 -2.08 -36.06
C SER A 68 11.31 -0.95 -36.57
N PHE A 69 11.99 -0.23 -35.68
CA PHE A 69 12.82 0.93 -36.03
C PHE A 69 14.30 0.56 -36.27
N SER A 70 14.94 1.27 -37.20
CA SER A 70 16.35 1.07 -37.56
C SER A 70 17.29 1.23 -36.36
N GLU A 71 18.47 0.58 -36.43
CA GLU A 71 19.45 0.54 -35.33
C GLU A 71 20.01 1.92 -34.94
N LYS A 72 20.10 2.87 -35.88
CA LYS A 72 20.63 4.21 -35.60
C LYS A 72 19.60 5.09 -34.88
N SER A 73 19.98 5.62 -33.71
CA SER A 73 19.16 6.53 -32.89
C SER A 73 17.77 5.98 -32.56
N ARG A 74 17.69 4.67 -32.33
CA ARG A 74 16.42 3.95 -32.10
C ARG A 74 15.65 4.50 -30.89
N LEU A 75 16.36 4.82 -29.81
CA LEU A 75 15.76 5.32 -28.57
C LEU A 75 15.14 6.71 -28.75
N GLU A 76 15.86 7.62 -29.41
CA GLU A 76 15.45 8.99 -29.65
C GLU A 76 14.24 9.04 -30.59
N VAL A 77 14.27 8.26 -31.67
CA VAL A 77 13.16 8.18 -32.65
C VAL A 77 11.90 7.62 -32.01
N ILE A 78 12.01 6.58 -31.18
CA ILE A 78 10.87 6.01 -30.47
C ILE A 78 10.30 7.02 -29.47
N THR A 79 11.16 7.71 -28.72
CA THR A 79 10.76 8.74 -27.76
C THR A 79 10.01 9.87 -28.46
N GLU A 80 10.52 10.38 -29.58
CA GLU A 80 9.86 11.41 -30.37
C GLU A 80 8.52 10.92 -30.96
N ALA A 81 8.46 9.68 -31.46
CA ALA A 81 7.25 9.08 -32.00
C ALA A 81 6.15 8.90 -30.94
N LEU A 82 6.52 8.55 -29.70
CA LEU A 82 5.60 8.45 -28.57
C LEU A 82 5.10 9.82 -28.11
N LEU A 83 5.96 10.84 -28.08
CA LEU A 83 5.57 12.21 -27.74
C LEU A 83 4.64 12.82 -28.79
N LYS A 84 4.88 12.57 -30.09
CA LYS A 84 4.06 13.12 -31.18
C LYS A 84 2.79 12.31 -31.47
N HIS A 85 2.87 10.98 -31.38
CA HIS A 85 1.82 10.06 -31.85
C HIS A 85 1.52 8.93 -30.86
N GLY A 86 1.63 9.17 -29.55
CA GLY A 86 1.45 8.15 -28.51
C GLY A 86 0.15 7.35 -28.63
N ALA A 87 -0.99 7.98 -28.96
CA ALA A 87 -2.28 7.30 -29.11
C ALA A 87 -2.27 6.22 -30.22
N LYS A 88 -1.53 6.45 -31.31
CA LYS A 88 -1.46 5.54 -32.47
C LYS A 88 -0.67 4.26 -32.14
N TRP A 89 0.39 4.40 -31.36
CA TRP A 89 1.33 3.32 -31.03
C TRP A 89 0.90 2.53 -29.80
N VAL A 90 0.40 3.22 -28.77
CA VAL A 90 -0.01 2.56 -27.52
C VAL A 90 -1.33 1.80 -27.69
N ARG A 91 -2.27 2.31 -28.50
CA ARG A 91 -3.57 1.63 -28.79
C ARG A 91 -4.30 1.11 -27.55
N GLY A 92 -4.22 1.84 -26.44
CA GLY A 92 -4.85 1.44 -25.16
C GLY A 92 -4.04 0.49 -24.28
N ARG A 93 -2.84 0.07 -24.69
CA ARG A 93 -1.91 -0.78 -23.93
C ARG A 93 -1.13 0.02 -22.88
N HIS A 94 -1.87 0.57 -21.93
CA HIS A 94 -1.30 1.27 -20.79
C HIS A 94 -1.16 0.30 -19.60
N ARG A 95 -0.13 0.49 -18.78
CA ARG A 95 -0.06 -0.11 -17.45
C ARG A 95 -1.15 0.53 -16.60
N THR A 96 -2.06 -0.28 -16.05
CA THR A 96 -3.11 0.22 -15.16
C THR A 96 -2.50 0.79 -13.88
N PRO A 97 -2.89 2.00 -13.44
CA PRO A 97 -2.54 2.48 -12.11
C PRO A 97 -3.11 1.56 -11.04
N ALA A 98 -2.32 1.24 -10.01
CA ALA A 98 -2.76 0.46 -8.86
C ALA A 98 -4.06 1.02 -8.24
N GLU A 99 -4.30 2.33 -8.30
CA GLU A 99 -5.56 2.97 -7.90
C GLU A 99 -6.78 2.49 -8.69
N GLN A 100 -6.71 2.27 -10.00
CA GLN A 100 -7.85 1.76 -10.77
C GLN A 100 -8.10 0.27 -10.51
N GLU A 101 -7.07 -0.48 -10.14
CA GLU A 101 -7.17 -1.90 -9.75
C GLU A 101 -7.69 -2.06 -8.32
N GLU A 102 -7.22 -1.25 -7.36
CA GLU A 102 -7.76 -1.15 -6.00
C GLU A 102 -9.19 -0.59 -6.00
N GLN A 103 -9.50 0.44 -6.78
CA GLN A 103 -10.86 0.98 -6.92
C GLN A 103 -11.81 -0.03 -7.59
N ARG A 104 -11.33 -0.83 -8.55
CA ARG A 104 -12.08 -1.96 -9.11
C ARG A 104 -12.24 -3.09 -8.09
N ALA A 105 -11.22 -3.40 -7.30
CA ALA A 105 -11.29 -4.41 -6.25
C ALA A 105 -12.27 -4.02 -5.12
N VAL A 106 -12.34 -2.74 -4.75
CA VAL A 106 -13.31 -2.21 -3.78
C VAL A 106 -14.73 -2.18 -4.37
N ALA A 107 -14.89 -1.87 -5.66
CA ALA A 107 -16.17 -1.88 -6.36
C ALA A 107 -16.72 -3.29 -6.66
N HIS A 108 -15.84 -4.29 -6.84
CA HIS A 108 -16.18 -5.69 -7.13
C HIS A 108 -16.00 -6.59 -5.91
N LYS A 109 -16.71 -6.28 -4.82
CA LYS A 109 -16.78 -7.12 -3.61
C LYS A 109 -17.71 -8.36 -3.77
N TYR A 110 -17.94 -8.82 -5.00
CA TYR A 110 -18.62 -10.08 -5.30
C TYR A 110 -17.63 -11.10 -5.89
N LYS A 111 -17.55 -12.24 -5.18
CA LYS A 111 -16.72 -13.44 -5.40
C LYS A 111 -16.46 -13.81 -6.86
N TYR A 112 -15.22 -14.27 -7.08
CA TYR A 112 -14.66 -15.08 -8.18
C TYR A 112 -13.61 -14.39 -9.07
N ARG A 113 -12.48 -13.98 -8.47
CA ARG A 113 -11.15 -14.12 -9.09
C ARG A 113 -10.08 -13.91 -8.03
N VAL A 114 -9.22 -14.92 -7.81
CA VAL A 114 -7.93 -14.67 -7.14
C VAL A 114 -7.06 -14.02 -8.21
N VAL A 115 -6.66 -12.78 -7.97
CA VAL A 115 -5.73 -12.02 -8.82
C VAL A 115 -4.45 -11.88 -8.02
N ASP A 116 -3.31 -12.17 -8.64
CA ASP A 116 -1.99 -11.95 -8.05
C ASP A 116 -1.82 -10.49 -7.59
N PRO A 117 -1.07 -10.24 -6.51
CA PRO A 117 -0.80 -8.88 -6.07
C PRO A 117 0.08 -8.18 -7.10
N ASN A 118 -0.54 -7.44 -8.02
CA ASN A 118 0.15 -6.64 -9.02
C ASN A 118 0.84 -5.46 -8.31
N LYS A 119 2.13 -5.66 -8.01
CA LYS A 119 3.04 -4.68 -7.42
C LYS A 119 3.15 -3.51 -8.40
N ASP A 120 3.06 -2.28 -7.91
CA ASP A 120 3.35 -1.09 -8.72
C ASP A 120 4.79 -1.20 -9.28
N THR A 121 4.92 -1.47 -10.58
CA THR A 121 6.22 -1.73 -11.25
C THR A 121 6.89 -0.44 -11.73
N ARG A 122 6.36 0.74 -11.38
CA ARG A 122 6.97 2.02 -11.73
C ARG A 122 8.33 2.17 -11.03
N GLY A 123 9.40 2.27 -11.82
CA GLY A 123 10.76 2.46 -11.30
C GLY A 123 11.45 1.18 -10.79
N ALA A 124 10.81 0.01 -10.88
CA ALA A 124 11.48 -1.26 -10.65
C ALA A 124 12.20 -1.72 -11.93
N PRO A 125 13.39 -2.35 -11.83
CA PRO A 125 14.04 -2.94 -12.99
C PRO A 125 13.10 -3.95 -13.66
N LEU A 126 13.06 -3.96 -14.99
CA LEU A 126 12.26 -4.91 -15.78
C LEU A 126 12.54 -6.34 -15.32
N ALA A 127 11.47 -7.12 -15.13
CA ALA A 127 11.62 -8.54 -14.86
C ALA A 127 12.33 -9.22 -16.04
N LEU A 128 13.13 -10.26 -15.78
CA LEU A 128 13.88 -10.97 -16.82
C LEU A 128 12.95 -11.46 -17.95
N GLU A 129 11.75 -11.89 -17.58
CA GLU A 129 10.67 -12.31 -18.49
C GLU A 129 10.19 -11.23 -19.46
N ASP A 130 10.30 -9.96 -19.09
CA ASP A 130 9.94 -8.84 -19.95
C ASP A 130 11.07 -8.38 -20.89
N THR A 131 12.29 -8.89 -20.71
CA THR A 131 13.43 -8.53 -21.56
C THR A 131 13.45 -9.34 -22.86
N PHE A 132 14.21 -8.88 -23.87
CA PHE A 132 14.46 -9.66 -25.07
C PHE A 132 15.29 -10.90 -24.74
N ARG A 133 14.75 -12.07 -25.08
CA ARG A 133 15.40 -13.37 -24.85
C ARG A 133 16.34 -13.76 -25.96
N SER A 134 17.44 -14.43 -25.59
CA SER A 134 18.44 -14.92 -26.55
C SER A 134 17.83 -15.90 -27.55
N ARG A 135 18.39 -15.95 -28.77
CA ARG A 135 17.95 -16.91 -29.78
C ARG A 135 18.06 -18.36 -29.30
N ASN A 136 19.15 -18.69 -28.60
CA ASN A 136 19.38 -20.00 -28.03
C ASN A 136 18.32 -20.38 -26.98
N TYR A 137 17.90 -19.45 -26.13
CA TYR A 137 16.79 -19.65 -25.19
C TYR A 137 15.49 -19.93 -25.93
N ARG A 138 15.13 -19.12 -26.92
CA ARG A 138 13.88 -19.27 -27.69
C ARG A 138 13.80 -20.63 -28.39
N GLU A 139 14.91 -21.09 -28.96
CA GLU A 139 15.00 -22.40 -29.61
C GLU A 139 14.92 -23.55 -28.60
N ALA A 140 15.62 -23.45 -27.46
CA ALA A 140 15.58 -24.46 -26.39
C ALA A 140 14.20 -24.57 -25.72
N ALA A 141 13.56 -23.44 -25.41
CA ALA A 141 12.22 -23.41 -24.82
C ALA A 141 11.17 -24.02 -25.76
N LYS A 142 11.26 -23.69 -27.06
CA LYS A 142 10.40 -24.28 -28.09
C LYS A 142 10.57 -25.79 -28.16
N GLU A 143 11.81 -26.29 -28.19
CA GLU A 143 12.09 -27.72 -28.27
C GLU A 143 11.60 -28.46 -27.02
N ALA A 144 11.82 -27.91 -25.82
CA ALA A 144 11.32 -28.47 -24.57
C ALA A 144 9.78 -28.60 -24.58
N LEU A 145 9.07 -27.56 -25.01
CA LEU A 145 7.60 -27.59 -25.09
C LEU A 145 7.07 -28.52 -26.20
N TYR A 146 7.78 -28.66 -27.32
CA TYR A 146 7.42 -29.65 -28.35
C TYR A 146 7.55 -31.08 -27.82
N GLN A 147 8.56 -31.35 -26.98
CA GLN A 147 8.76 -32.66 -26.37
C GLN A 147 7.71 -32.95 -25.28
N GLU A 148 7.31 -31.95 -24.51
CA GLU A 148 6.28 -32.06 -23.47
C GLU A 148 4.86 -32.20 -24.07
N PHE A 149 4.52 -31.34 -25.04
CA PHE A 149 3.17 -31.22 -25.60
C PHE A 149 3.04 -31.82 -27.00
N LYS A 150 3.50 -33.06 -27.19
CA LYS A 150 3.41 -33.79 -28.47
C LYS A 150 1.98 -33.95 -29.03
N GLY A 151 0.95 -33.73 -28.20
CA GLY A 151 -0.46 -33.77 -28.58
C GLY A 151 -1.03 -32.44 -29.13
N LEU A 152 -0.27 -31.34 -29.03
CA LEU A 152 -0.64 -30.03 -29.59
C LEU A 152 0.13 -29.78 -30.89
N SER A 153 -0.44 -28.97 -31.80
CA SER A 153 0.28 -28.60 -33.02
C SER A 153 1.44 -27.65 -32.71
N HIS A 154 2.51 -27.76 -33.49
CA HIS A 154 3.68 -26.88 -33.35
C HIS A 154 3.35 -25.41 -33.59
N SER A 155 2.32 -25.11 -34.40
CA SER A 155 1.82 -23.76 -34.62
C SER A 155 1.12 -23.18 -33.39
N THR A 156 0.30 -23.97 -32.69
CA THR A 156 -0.35 -23.55 -31.45
C THR A 156 0.69 -23.25 -30.37
N ILE A 157 1.69 -24.11 -30.19
CA ILE A 157 2.75 -23.89 -29.20
C ILE A 157 3.56 -22.62 -29.53
N LYS A 158 3.88 -22.37 -30.81
CA LYS A 158 4.59 -21.16 -31.23
C LYS A 158 3.75 -19.89 -31.02
N ALA A 159 2.44 -19.95 -31.21
CA ALA A 159 1.55 -18.83 -30.97
C ALA A 159 1.51 -18.45 -29.49
N VAL A 160 1.35 -19.44 -28.60
CA VAL A 160 1.37 -19.22 -27.15
C VAL A 160 2.73 -18.68 -26.69
N LEU A 161 3.84 -19.23 -27.18
CA LEU A 161 5.17 -18.69 -26.89
C LEU A 161 5.32 -17.24 -27.35
N ALA A 162 4.78 -16.85 -28.51
CA ALA A 162 4.87 -15.47 -28.98
C ALA A 162 4.06 -14.50 -28.11
N GLU A 163 2.93 -14.95 -27.54
CA GLU A 163 2.10 -14.15 -26.62
C GLU A 163 2.82 -13.85 -25.30
N TYR A 164 3.55 -14.83 -24.75
CA TYR A 164 4.30 -14.70 -23.49
C TYR A 164 5.79 -14.35 -23.68
N ASN A 165 6.14 -13.59 -24.71
CA ASN A 165 7.54 -13.16 -24.98
C ASN A 165 8.58 -14.31 -24.97
N TRP A 166 8.17 -15.48 -25.47
CA TRP A 166 8.93 -16.73 -25.51
C TRP A 166 9.31 -17.33 -24.15
N SER A 167 8.73 -16.85 -23.05
CA SER A 167 8.95 -17.38 -21.70
C SER A 167 8.42 -18.81 -21.58
N TYR A 168 9.30 -19.76 -21.22
CA TYR A 168 8.90 -21.16 -21.00
C TYR A 168 7.93 -21.27 -19.81
N MET A 169 8.27 -20.63 -18.69
CA MET A 169 7.52 -20.75 -17.43
C MET A 169 6.11 -20.16 -17.53
N GLN A 170 5.94 -19.02 -18.21
CA GLN A 170 4.61 -18.40 -18.38
C GLN A 170 3.76 -19.12 -19.44
N ALA A 171 4.37 -19.64 -20.50
CA ALA A 171 3.64 -20.34 -21.57
C ALA A 171 3.12 -21.72 -21.15
N ARG A 172 3.85 -22.43 -20.27
CA ARG A 172 3.56 -23.82 -19.87
C ARG A 172 2.16 -24.00 -19.25
N PRO A 173 1.68 -23.18 -18.30
CA PRO A 173 0.32 -23.29 -17.74
C PRO A 173 -0.79 -23.18 -18.79
N THR A 174 -0.67 -22.24 -19.73
CA THR A 174 -1.64 -22.06 -20.81
C THR A 174 -1.65 -23.26 -21.76
N LEU A 175 -0.47 -23.83 -22.04
CA LEU A 175 -0.36 -25.06 -22.83
C LEU A 175 -0.92 -26.28 -22.10
N LEU A 176 -0.76 -26.38 -20.77
CA LEU A 176 -1.41 -27.41 -19.94
C LEU A 176 -2.94 -27.31 -20.05
N ASP A 177 -3.50 -26.12 -19.87
CA ASP A 177 -4.95 -25.88 -19.99
C ASP A 177 -5.48 -26.26 -21.38
N LEU A 178 -4.82 -25.81 -22.45
CA LEU A 178 -5.18 -26.15 -23.83
C LEU A 178 -5.05 -27.65 -24.11
N SER A 179 -4.03 -28.31 -23.56
CA SER A 179 -3.84 -29.75 -23.72
C SER A 179 -4.93 -30.56 -23.03
N SER A 180 -5.44 -30.08 -21.89
CA SER A 180 -6.50 -30.73 -21.11
C SER A 180 -7.88 -30.63 -21.78
N LYS A 181 -8.15 -29.52 -22.48
CA LYS A 181 -9.41 -29.24 -23.17
C LYS A 181 -9.49 -29.83 -24.59
N SER A 182 -8.35 -30.12 -25.21
CA SER A 182 -8.31 -30.62 -26.58
C SER A 182 -8.62 -32.12 -26.65
N TRP A 183 -9.80 -32.49 -27.16
CA TRP A 183 -10.18 -33.90 -27.37
C TRP A 183 -9.17 -34.71 -28.21
N ARG A 184 -8.40 -34.04 -29.08
CA ARG A 184 -7.36 -34.66 -29.93
C ARG A 184 -6.15 -35.19 -29.14
N SER A 185 -5.83 -34.60 -27.98
CA SER A 185 -4.74 -35.06 -27.11
C SER A 185 -5.13 -36.34 -26.35
N SER A 186 -6.41 -36.48 -25.98
CA SER A 186 -6.95 -37.65 -25.27
C SER A 186 -6.90 -38.93 -26.13
N ILE A 187 -7.17 -38.83 -27.44
CA ILE A 187 -7.13 -39.98 -28.37
C ILE A 187 -5.70 -40.44 -28.61
N THR A 188 -4.79 -39.50 -28.89
CA THR A 188 -3.38 -39.84 -29.17
C THR A 188 -2.68 -40.42 -27.95
N ASN A 189 -2.97 -39.93 -26.74
CA ASN A 189 -2.43 -40.48 -25.50
C ASN A 189 -2.98 -41.89 -25.21
N PHE A 190 -4.26 -42.15 -25.53
CA PHE A 190 -4.86 -43.48 -25.40
C PHE A 190 -4.24 -44.50 -26.38
N PHE A 191 -4.08 -44.13 -27.66
CA PHE A 191 -3.49 -45.03 -28.66
C PHE A 191 -1.97 -45.24 -28.49
N MET A 192 -1.23 -44.24 -28.02
CA MET A 192 0.23 -44.32 -27.86
C MET A 192 0.69 -44.68 -26.43
N ARG A 193 -0.24 -44.98 -25.49
CA ARG A 193 0.04 -45.24 -24.06
C ARG A 193 1.02 -44.23 -23.45
N ARG A 194 0.86 -42.95 -23.76
CA ARG A 194 1.75 -41.87 -23.27
C ARG A 194 1.19 -41.27 -21.98
N LYS A 195 2.08 -40.93 -21.05
CA LYS A 195 1.71 -40.20 -19.83
C LYS A 195 1.27 -38.79 -20.21
N ALA A 196 0.07 -38.40 -19.80
CA ALA A 196 -0.42 -37.05 -20.04
C ALA A 196 0.44 -36.02 -19.28
N PRO A 197 0.72 -34.84 -19.86
CA PRO A 197 1.46 -33.78 -19.18
C PRO A 197 0.67 -33.33 -17.94
N SER A 198 1.37 -33.21 -16.80
CA SER A 198 0.78 -32.88 -15.50
C SER A 198 1.41 -31.61 -14.95
N ALA A 199 0.63 -30.81 -14.21
CA ALA A 199 1.16 -29.64 -13.52
C ALA A 199 2.24 -30.00 -12.48
N LYS A 200 2.13 -31.18 -11.85
CA LYS A 200 3.05 -31.65 -10.81
C LYS A 200 4.32 -32.31 -11.33
N ASP A 201 4.30 -32.84 -12.55
CA ASP A 201 5.44 -33.53 -13.15
C ASP A 201 6.09 -32.63 -14.20
N HIS A 202 7.38 -32.33 -14.05
CA HIS A 202 8.13 -31.57 -15.04
C HIS A 202 9.04 -32.51 -15.85
N PRO A 203 8.96 -32.53 -17.20
CA PRO A 203 9.70 -33.49 -18.03
C PRO A 203 11.22 -33.31 -17.94
N LEU A 204 11.68 -32.10 -17.61
CA LEU A 204 13.10 -31.78 -17.44
C LEU A 204 13.60 -31.98 -16.00
N VAL A 205 12.81 -32.56 -15.08
CA VAL A 205 13.24 -32.86 -13.72
C VAL A 205 13.28 -34.37 -13.51
N ILE A 206 14.46 -34.88 -13.17
CA ILE A 206 14.68 -36.29 -12.82
C ILE A 206 14.91 -36.36 -11.31
N TRP A 207 14.23 -37.29 -10.66
CA TRP A 207 14.44 -37.55 -9.24
C TRP A 207 15.50 -38.63 -9.08
N THR A 208 16.51 -38.38 -8.26
CA THR A 208 17.50 -39.39 -7.91
C THR A 208 16.81 -40.55 -7.17
N SER A 209 17.20 -41.79 -7.44
CA SER A 209 16.72 -42.94 -6.68
C SER A 209 17.09 -42.76 -5.21
N ALA A 210 16.20 -43.12 -4.29
CA ALA A 210 16.53 -43.14 -2.87
C ALA A 210 17.72 -44.10 -2.67
N ASP A 211 18.86 -43.57 -2.23
CA ASP A 211 20.00 -44.40 -1.87
C ASP A 211 19.61 -45.36 -0.74
N PRO A 212 20.20 -46.56 -0.65
CA PRO A 212 19.91 -47.54 0.40
C PRO A 212 20.39 -47.10 1.80
N LYS A 213 21.00 -45.91 1.94
CA LYS A 213 21.31 -45.33 3.24
C LYS A 213 20.05 -44.68 3.81
N PRO A 214 19.56 -45.13 4.97
CA PRO A 214 18.36 -44.57 5.57
C PRO A 214 18.62 -43.11 5.95
N GLY A 215 17.89 -42.18 5.32
CA GLY A 215 17.81 -40.78 5.76
C GLY A 215 18.09 -39.71 4.72
N GLN A 216 18.58 -40.03 3.51
CA GLN A 216 18.81 -38.98 2.50
C GLN A 216 17.57 -38.79 1.60
N PRO A 217 16.93 -37.60 1.58
CA PRO A 217 15.77 -37.34 0.75
C PRO A 217 16.11 -37.39 -0.75
N ARG A 218 15.10 -37.69 -1.58
CA ARG A 218 15.26 -37.69 -3.04
C ARG A 218 15.59 -36.29 -3.53
N THR A 219 16.77 -36.13 -4.13
CA THR A 219 17.18 -34.86 -4.73
C THR A 219 16.64 -34.72 -6.15
N PRO A 220 15.99 -33.58 -6.49
CA PRO A 220 15.60 -33.30 -7.86
C PRO A 220 16.81 -32.78 -8.66
N LEU A 221 17.02 -33.35 -9.85
CA LEU A 221 18.08 -32.98 -10.78
C LEU A 221 17.47 -32.46 -12.09
N LEU A 222 17.99 -31.35 -12.59
CA LEU A 222 17.56 -30.77 -13.85
C LEU A 222 18.26 -31.44 -15.04
N VAL A 223 17.48 -31.83 -16.04
CA VAL A 223 17.98 -32.24 -17.35
C VAL A 223 18.47 -31.00 -18.10
N LYS A 224 19.77 -30.96 -18.40
CA LYS A 224 20.38 -29.84 -19.11
C LYS A 224 19.80 -29.69 -20.52
N THR A 225 19.41 -28.47 -20.86
CA THR A 225 18.96 -28.09 -22.19
C THR A 225 20.14 -27.54 -23.01
N LYS A 226 19.86 -27.11 -24.24
CA LYS A 226 20.86 -26.45 -25.10
C LYS A 226 21.10 -24.99 -24.74
N SER A 227 20.37 -24.43 -23.77
CA SER A 227 20.52 -23.04 -23.33
C SER A 227 20.78 -22.96 -21.83
N ARG A 228 21.92 -22.35 -21.46
CA ARG A 228 22.28 -22.07 -20.07
C ARG A 228 21.30 -21.11 -19.39
N GLU A 229 20.73 -20.17 -20.14
CA GLU A 229 19.75 -19.22 -19.65
C GLU A 229 18.48 -19.95 -19.17
N LEU A 230 17.97 -20.89 -19.99
CA LEU A 230 16.80 -21.69 -19.66
C LEU A 230 17.08 -22.64 -18.50
N ASP A 231 18.25 -23.29 -18.48
CA ASP A 231 18.63 -24.18 -17.39
C ASP A 231 18.67 -23.44 -16.04
N ARG A 232 19.20 -22.21 -16.01
CA ARG A 232 19.24 -21.37 -14.82
C ARG A 232 17.84 -20.95 -14.38
N GLU A 233 16.98 -20.57 -15.31
CA GLU A 233 15.58 -20.20 -15.04
C GLU A 233 14.81 -21.37 -14.42
N LEU A 234 14.90 -22.57 -15.02
CA LEU A 234 14.25 -23.78 -14.52
C LEU A 234 14.81 -24.24 -13.18
N TYR A 235 16.14 -24.16 -12.99
CA TYR A 235 16.77 -24.50 -11.72
C TYR A 235 16.25 -23.60 -10.59
N ASN A 236 16.25 -22.29 -10.81
CA ASN A 236 15.80 -21.32 -9.81
C ASN A 236 14.29 -21.40 -9.56
N ALA A 237 13.49 -21.67 -10.58
CA ALA A 237 12.03 -21.69 -10.45
C ALA A 237 11.47 -23.00 -9.89
N ILE A 238 12.16 -24.14 -10.10
CA ILE A 238 11.63 -25.47 -9.77
C ILE A 238 12.49 -26.18 -8.71
N ILE A 239 13.81 -26.21 -8.90
CA ILE A 239 14.72 -26.99 -8.05
C ILE A 239 14.97 -26.29 -6.71
N VAL A 240 15.29 -24.99 -6.75
CA VAL A 240 15.58 -24.21 -5.53
C VAL A 240 14.42 -24.21 -4.54
N PRO A 241 13.16 -23.90 -4.93
CA PRO A 241 12.04 -23.89 -3.99
C PRO A 241 11.76 -25.28 -3.38
N GLU A 242 11.96 -26.34 -4.17
CA GLU A 242 11.79 -27.71 -3.68
C GLU A 242 12.89 -28.12 -2.70
N LEU A 243 14.15 -27.76 -2.96
CA LEU A 243 15.25 -27.98 -2.01
C LEU A 243 15.07 -27.18 -0.72
N GLU A 244 14.64 -25.92 -0.82
CA GLU A 244 14.32 -25.09 0.36
C GLU A 244 13.16 -25.68 1.16
N ARG A 245 12.13 -26.22 0.48
CA ARG A 245 11.01 -26.92 1.13
C ARG A 245 11.51 -28.16 1.88
N GLN A 246 12.32 -29.00 1.22
CA GLN A 246 12.90 -30.19 1.85
C GLN A 246 13.78 -29.83 3.04
N GLN A 247 14.61 -28.78 2.92
CA GLN A 247 15.46 -28.31 4.01
C GLN A 247 14.63 -27.81 5.20
N LYS A 248 13.55 -27.05 4.95
CA LYS A 248 12.64 -26.58 6.01
C LYS A 248 11.92 -27.74 6.71
N GLU A 249 11.47 -28.74 5.95
CA GLU A 249 10.84 -29.95 6.49
C GLU A 249 11.82 -30.74 7.35
N GLN A 250 13.07 -30.88 6.88
CA GLN A 250 14.14 -31.54 7.64
C GLN A 250 14.43 -30.79 8.94
N ILE A 251 14.67 -29.48 8.90
CA ILE A 251 14.93 -28.66 10.10
C ILE A 251 13.76 -28.78 11.09
N SER A 252 12.52 -28.75 10.61
CA SER A 252 11.33 -28.89 11.46
C SER A 252 11.23 -30.28 12.11
N ALA A 253 11.59 -31.34 11.38
CA ALA A 253 11.58 -32.70 11.90
C ALA A 253 12.73 -32.93 12.91
N ASP A 254 13.93 -32.46 12.58
CA ASP A 254 15.12 -32.51 13.46
C ASP A 254 14.86 -31.74 14.76
N HIS A 255 14.23 -30.56 14.68
CA HIS A 255 13.85 -29.77 15.86
C HIS A 255 12.80 -30.49 16.73
N ALA A 256 11.76 -31.08 16.12
CA ALA A 256 10.74 -31.82 16.86
C ALA A 256 11.33 -33.06 17.56
N LEU A 257 12.26 -33.76 16.90
CA LEU A 257 13.00 -34.87 17.49
C LEU A 257 13.90 -34.40 18.63
N ALA A 258 14.57 -33.26 18.48
CA ALA A 258 15.41 -32.68 19.54
C ALA A 258 14.60 -32.32 20.79
N ILE A 259 13.39 -31.76 20.64
CA ILE A 259 12.48 -31.51 21.76
C ILE A 259 12.10 -32.82 22.44
N GLN A 260 11.68 -33.84 21.69
CA GLN A 260 11.30 -35.14 22.25
C GLN A 260 12.44 -35.81 23.01
N TRP A 261 13.67 -35.73 22.50
CA TRP A 261 14.85 -36.23 23.19
C TRP A 261 15.17 -35.44 24.46
N ASN A 262 15.08 -34.11 24.41
CA ASN A 262 15.29 -33.26 25.58
C ASN A 262 14.26 -33.53 26.69
N GLU A 263 12.98 -33.65 26.32
CA GLU A 263 11.90 -33.99 27.26
C GLU A 263 12.12 -35.37 27.89
N ALA A 264 12.48 -36.39 27.10
CA ALA A 264 12.71 -37.74 27.60
C ALA A 264 13.93 -37.83 28.54
N GLU A 265 15.02 -37.14 28.21
CA GLU A 265 16.23 -37.08 29.06
C GLU A 265 15.95 -36.33 30.37
N ALA A 266 15.23 -35.21 30.31
CA ALA A 266 14.84 -34.46 31.50
C ALA A 266 13.90 -35.27 32.41
N GLU A 267 12.99 -36.06 31.84
CA GLU A 267 12.12 -36.97 32.61
C GLU A 267 12.91 -38.09 33.30
N GLU A 268 13.86 -38.73 32.58
CA GLU A 268 14.71 -39.78 33.14
C GLU A 268 15.59 -39.27 34.29
N MET A 269 16.11 -38.05 34.16
CA MET A 269 16.97 -37.40 35.15
C MET A 269 16.20 -36.72 36.29
N GLY A 270 14.87 -36.63 36.18
CA GLY A 270 14.02 -35.95 37.17
C GLY A 270 14.19 -34.42 37.19
N GLU A 271 14.65 -33.82 36.09
CA GLU A 271 14.87 -32.37 35.92
C GLU A 271 13.69 -31.68 35.24
N MET A 272 12.47 -32.12 35.55
CA MET A 272 11.23 -31.50 35.08
C MET A 272 10.73 -30.47 36.10
N TYR A 273 10.44 -29.26 35.65
CA TYR A 273 10.01 -28.15 36.49
C TYR A 273 8.57 -27.75 36.17
N GLU A 274 7.77 -27.47 37.19
CA GLU A 274 6.37 -27.07 37.02
C GLU A 274 6.26 -25.62 36.61
N CYS A 275 5.48 -25.34 35.56
CA CYS A 275 5.11 -23.98 35.24
C CYS A 275 4.06 -23.48 36.26
N GLU A 276 4.34 -22.38 36.93
CA GLU A 276 3.45 -21.84 37.97
C GLU A 276 2.15 -21.25 37.41
N CYS A 277 2.06 -21.01 36.09
CA CYS A 277 0.84 -20.54 35.45
C CYS A 277 -0.14 -21.68 35.10
N CYS A 278 0.35 -22.83 34.61
CA CYS A 278 -0.50 -23.91 34.11
C CYS A 278 -0.31 -25.25 34.84
N PHE A 279 0.65 -25.32 35.75
CA PHE A 279 1.04 -26.51 36.53
C PHE A 279 1.42 -27.72 35.66
N ILE A 280 1.85 -27.46 34.41
CA ILE A 280 2.38 -28.49 33.52
C ILE A 280 3.90 -28.56 33.73
N PRO A 281 4.49 -29.75 33.92
CA PRO A 281 5.93 -29.93 33.98
C PRO A 281 6.56 -29.72 32.60
N ASN A 282 7.65 -28.94 32.54
CA ASN A 282 8.42 -28.70 31.32
C ASN A 282 9.92 -28.79 31.64
N PRO A 283 10.77 -29.11 30.67
CA PRO A 283 12.21 -29.00 30.83
C PRO A 283 12.63 -27.52 30.99
N LEU A 284 13.80 -27.28 31.58
CA LEU A 284 14.28 -25.93 31.89
C LEU A 284 14.41 -25.04 30.63
N GLU A 285 14.74 -25.63 29.48
CA GLU A 285 14.94 -24.94 28.20
C GLU A 285 13.66 -24.28 27.66
N GLU A 286 12.48 -24.76 28.08
CA GLU A 286 11.16 -24.27 27.68
C GLU A 286 10.51 -23.36 28.76
N LEU A 287 11.27 -23.00 29.78
CA LEU A 287 10.83 -22.14 30.87
C LEU A 287 11.53 -20.78 30.83
N SER A 288 10.84 -19.78 31.34
CA SER A 288 11.34 -18.46 31.65
C SER A 288 11.13 -18.16 33.13
N VAL A 289 11.83 -17.17 33.64
CA VAL A 289 11.76 -16.76 35.04
C VAL A 289 11.42 -15.28 35.10
N CYS A 290 10.52 -14.87 35.99
CA CYS A 290 10.25 -13.45 36.21
C CYS A 290 11.39 -12.77 36.98
N ASP A 291 11.61 -11.48 36.76
CA ASP A 291 12.74 -10.71 37.30
C ASP A 291 12.73 -10.47 38.82
N ILE A 292 11.56 -10.43 39.47
CA ILE A 292 11.44 -10.13 40.91
C ILE A 292 11.35 -11.41 41.75
N GLU A 293 10.25 -12.16 41.65
CA GLU A 293 9.96 -13.30 42.54
C GLU A 293 10.55 -14.63 42.04
N GLY A 294 11.11 -14.66 40.83
CA GLY A 294 11.69 -15.88 40.27
C GLY A 294 10.69 -16.95 39.83
N HIS A 295 9.43 -16.61 39.53
CA HIS A 295 8.41 -17.57 39.11
C HIS A 295 8.70 -18.23 37.76
N TYR A 296 8.54 -19.55 37.67
CA TYR A 296 8.75 -20.33 36.46
C TYR A 296 7.53 -20.31 35.53
N ILE A 297 7.71 -19.80 34.31
CA ILE A 297 6.65 -19.63 33.30
C ILE A 297 7.06 -20.28 31.99
N CYS A 298 6.29 -21.25 31.50
CA CYS A 298 6.58 -21.94 30.24
C CYS A 298 6.32 -21.07 29.01
N PHE A 299 7.05 -21.35 27.94
CA PHE A 299 6.92 -20.63 26.66
C PHE A 299 5.52 -20.74 26.06
N ARG A 300 4.76 -21.79 26.35
CA ARG A 300 3.36 -21.92 25.95
C ARG A 300 2.48 -20.86 26.61
N CYS A 301 2.62 -20.62 27.91
CA CYS A 301 1.87 -19.60 28.65
C CYS A 301 2.26 -18.18 28.22
N ILE A 302 3.54 -17.95 27.92
CA ILE A 302 4.02 -16.68 27.35
C ILE A 302 3.33 -16.41 26.01
N ARG A 303 3.41 -17.36 25.07
CA ARG A 303 2.78 -17.23 23.74
C ARG A 303 1.29 -16.95 23.84
N HIS A 304 0.57 -17.74 24.63
CA HIS A 304 -0.86 -17.56 24.80
C HIS A 304 -1.21 -16.17 25.36
N SER A 305 -0.44 -15.70 26.35
CA SER A 305 -0.67 -14.40 26.99
C SER A 305 -0.34 -13.22 26.08
N ILE A 306 0.70 -13.33 25.24
CA ILE A 306 1.02 -12.34 24.19
C ILE A 306 -0.07 -12.32 23.12
N ASN A 307 -0.51 -13.48 22.64
CA ASN A 307 -1.59 -13.56 21.65
C ASN A 307 -2.90 -12.97 22.20
N ALA A 308 -3.26 -13.26 23.45
CA ALA A 308 -4.40 -12.64 24.11
C ALA A 308 -4.21 -11.12 24.31
N ALA A 309 -2.98 -10.64 24.50
CA ALA A 309 -2.71 -9.21 24.59
C ALA A 309 -2.87 -8.51 23.23
N LEU A 310 -2.44 -9.15 22.15
CA LEU A 310 -2.46 -8.59 20.80
C LEU A 310 -3.84 -8.62 20.15
N TYR A 311 -4.52 -9.76 20.23
CA TYR A 311 -5.74 -10.03 19.47
C TYR A 311 -7.01 -9.95 20.31
N ASP A 312 -6.92 -10.14 21.62
CA ASP A 312 -8.04 -9.99 22.54
C ASP A 312 -7.93 -8.71 23.40
N GLN A 313 -8.77 -8.60 24.42
CA GLN A 313 -8.78 -7.48 25.37
C GLN A 313 -7.75 -7.65 26.50
N GLY A 314 -6.64 -8.36 26.25
CA GLY A 314 -5.65 -8.73 27.26
C GLY A 314 -4.51 -7.74 27.48
N TRP A 315 -4.38 -6.69 26.65
CA TRP A 315 -3.20 -5.80 26.63
C TRP A 315 -2.89 -5.16 27.99
N ALA A 316 -3.86 -4.47 28.57
CA ALA A 316 -3.67 -3.75 29.83
C ALA A 316 -3.36 -4.70 31.01
N ARG A 317 -3.84 -5.94 30.96
CA ARG A 317 -3.55 -6.94 32.00
C ARG A 317 -2.15 -7.53 31.84
N ASN A 318 -1.83 -8.02 30.65
CA ASN A 318 -0.66 -8.85 30.43
C ASN A 318 0.63 -8.05 30.14
N ILE A 319 0.54 -6.80 29.70
CA ILE A 319 1.70 -6.08 29.12
C ILE A 319 2.14 -4.89 29.96
N ASP A 320 3.41 -4.88 30.36
CA ASP A 320 4.05 -3.70 30.94
C ASP A 320 4.55 -2.73 29.86
N THR A 321 3.95 -1.54 29.86
CA THR A 321 4.22 -0.51 28.86
C THR A 321 5.45 0.35 29.17
N LYS A 322 5.99 0.27 30.40
CA LYS A 322 7.23 0.95 30.79
C LYS A 322 8.43 0.13 30.34
N PHE A 323 8.39 -1.18 30.57
CA PHE A 323 9.47 -2.10 30.20
C PHE A 323 9.29 -2.73 28.82
N CYS A 324 8.13 -2.51 28.17
CA CYS A 324 7.78 -3.09 26.88
C CYS A 324 7.93 -4.62 26.87
N THR A 325 7.38 -5.27 27.90
CA THR A 325 7.45 -6.72 28.05
C THR A 325 6.19 -7.28 28.72
N LEU A 326 6.13 -8.60 28.87
CA LEU A 326 5.03 -9.32 29.50
C LEU A 326 5.16 -9.23 31.03
N ARG A 327 4.08 -8.87 31.73
CA ARG A 327 3.97 -9.00 33.18
C ARG A 327 4.01 -10.45 33.58
N CYS A 328 4.45 -10.73 34.81
CA CYS A 328 4.37 -12.05 35.38
C CYS A 328 2.91 -12.58 35.34
N ILE A 329 2.74 -13.83 34.94
CA ILE A 329 1.43 -14.48 34.75
C ILE A 329 1.17 -15.50 35.86
N ALA A 330 2.13 -15.72 36.76
CA ALA A 330 1.97 -16.65 37.86
C ALA A 330 0.81 -16.17 38.78
N PRO A 331 -0.16 -17.05 39.09
CA PRO A 331 -1.25 -16.75 40.00
C PRO A 331 -0.74 -16.62 41.44
N ILE A 332 -1.45 -15.82 42.23
CA ILE A 332 -1.12 -15.49 43.62
C ILE A 332 -1.08 -16.75 44.50
N THR A 333 0.05 -16.99 45.17
CA THR A 333 0.18 -18.05 46.21
C THR A 333 -0.10 -17.54 47.63
N ASP A 334 0.14 -16.25 47.94
CA ASP A 334 0.22 -15.74 49.32
C ASP A 334 -0.75 -14.60 49.71
N GLY A 335 -1.82 -14.37 48.94
CA GLY A 335 -2.91 -13.46 49.35
C GLY A 335 -2.59 -11.96 49.33
N VAL A 336 -1.46 -11.55 48.77
CA VAL A 336 -1.13 -10.16 48.40
C VAL A 336 -1.12 -10.05 46.87
N GLU A 337 -1.36 -8.84 46.34
CA GLU A 337 -1.57 -8.49 44.92
C GLU A 337 -0.70 -9.25 43.89
N ASP A 338 -1.20 -9.34 42.65
CA ASP A 338 -0.51 -9.94 41.48
C ASP A 338 1.00 -9.63 41.46
N CYS A 339 1.82 -10.62 41.09
CA CYS A 339 3.26 -10.46 41.00
C CYS A 339 3.62 -9.21 40.17
N SER A 340 4.33 -8.27 40.79
CA SER A 340 4.75 -7.01 40.15
C SER A 340 5.90 -7.19 39.15
N GLY A 341 6.47 -8.40 39.07
CA GLY A 341 7.56 -8.74 38.16
C GLY A 341 7.14 -8.85 36.70
N CYS A 342 8.14 -8.96 35.84
CA CYS A 342 8.02 -9.08 34.40
C CYS A 342 8.86 -10.25 33.88
N VAL A 343 8.40 -10.85 32.78
CA VAL A 343 9.21 -11.81 32.02
C VAL A 343 10.18 -11.03 31.14
N PRO A 344 11.49 -11.36 31.12
CA PRO A 344 12.44 -10.66 30.27
C PRO A 344 12.12 -10.80 28.78
N LEU A 345 12.25 -9.70 28.03
CA LEU A 345 11.90 -9.64 26.61
C LEU A 345 12.65 -10.66 25.75
N SER A 346 13.87 -11.05 26.14
CA SER A 346 14.65 -12.10 25.47
C SER A 346 13.94 -13.45 25.47
N PHE A 347 13.34 -13.84 26.61
CA PHE A 347 12.56 -15.06 26.73
C PHE A 347 11.21 -14.95 26.02
N VAL A 348 10.57 -13.77 26.07
CA VAL A 348 9.36 -13.51 25.28
C VAL A 348 9.64 -13.68 23.78
N LYS A 349 10.74 -13.10 23.29
CA LYS A 349 11.17 -13.23 21.90
C LYS A 349 11.47 -14.70 21.55
N ARG A 350 12.23 -15.41 22.38
CA ARG A 350 12.54 -16.84 22.16
C ARG A 350 11.27 -17.68 22.08
N ALA A 351 10.36 -17.53 23.05
CA ALA A 351 9.10 -18.25 23.11
C ALA A 351 8.22 -18.03 21.87
N LEU A 352 8.22 -16.81 21.32
CA LEU A 352 7.47 -16.50 20.09
C LEU A 352 8.15 -17.12 18.87
N LEU A 353 9.48 -17.00 18.74
CA LEU A 353 10.26 -17.47 17.59
C LEU A 353 10.26 -18.99 17.38
N GLU A 354 9.86 -19.78 18.37
CA GLU A 354 9.65 -21.22 18.21
C GLU A 354 8.43 -21.55 17.34
N GLU A 355 7.48 -20.63 17.19
CA GLU A 355 6.35 -20.80 16.26
C GLU A 355 6.67 -20.28 14.86
N ARG A 356 6.01 -20.88 13.86
CA ARG A 356 6.18 -20.52 12.45
C ARG A 356 5.87 -19.04 12.16
N ASP A 357 4.86 -18.50 12.84
CA ASP A 357 4.41 -17.11 12.69
C ASP A 357 4.97 -16.19 13.80
N GLY A 358 5.96 -16.67 14.56
CA GLY A 358 6.51 -16.00 15.74
C GLY A 358 7.11 -14.62 15.49
N GLU A 359 7.85 -14.49 14.39
CA GLU A 359 8.48 -13.23 13.98
C GLU A 359 7.41 -12.16 13.69
N ASP A 360 6.32 -12.52 13.01
CA ASP A 360 5.22 -11.60 12.71
C ASP A 360 4.48 -11.17 13.97
N VAL A 361 4.28 -12.09 14.93
CA VAL A 361 3.66 -11.78 16.23
C VAL A 361 4.56 -10.83 17.03
N PHE A 362 5.87 -11.08 17.07
CA PHE A 362 6.83 -10.21 17.75
C PHE A 362 6.92 -8.82 17.10
N ASN A 363 6.86 -8.74 15.77
CA ASN A 363 6.82 -7.46 15.05
C ASN A 363 5.54 -6.69 15.39
N LYS A 364 4.36 -7.32 15.38
CA LYS A 364 3.10 -6.68 15.82
C LYS A 364 3.15 -6.20 17.27
N LEU A 365 3.80 -6.95 18.16
CA LEU A 365 4.03 -6.55 19.54
C LEU A 365 4.85 -5.26 19.61
N ASN A 366 5.95 -5.17 18.88
CA ASN A 366 6.77 -3.97 18.78
C ASN A 366 6.04 -2.79 18.11
N GLU A 367 5.23 -3.04 17.10
CA GLU A 367 4.39 -2.03 16.44
C GLU A 367 3.38 -1.42 17.42
N ARG A 368 2.79 -2.24 18.29
CA ARG A 368 1.85 -1.78 19.30
C ARG A 368 2.56 -1.02 20.44
N PHE A 369 3.73 -1.50 20.88
CA PHE A 369 4.57 -0.76 21.85
C PHE A 369 4.96 0.63 21.35
N SER A 370 5.49 0.70 20.13
CA SER A 370 5.89 1.97 19.52
C SER A 370 4.69 2.91 19.33
N SER A 371 3.55 2.39 18.89
CA SER A 371 2.32 3.18 18.75
C SER A 371 1.84 3.77 20.08
N GLU A 372 1.88 2.99 21.17
CA GLU A 372 1.50 3.47 22.49
C GLU A 372 2.49 4.50 23.05
N ALA A 373 3.79 4.27 22.88
CA ALA A 373 4.82 5.23 23.27
C ALA A 373 4.67 6.56 22.53
N LEU A 374 4.40 6.51 21.22
CA LEU A 374 4.14 7.69 20.39
C LEU A 374 2.88 8.44 20.83
N LEU A 375 1.80 7.74 21.16
CA LEU A 375 0.58 8.38 21.69
C LEU A 375 0.83 9.06 23.04
N LYS A 376 1.55 8.41 23.96
CA LYS A 376 1.90 8.96 25.28
C LYS A 376 2.83 10.17 25.19
N SER A 377 3.64 10.26 24.13
CA SER A 377 4.59 11.37 23.94
C SER A 377 3.91 12.73 23.77
N GLN A 378 2.66 12.78 23.33
CA GLN A 378 1.92 14.00 22.98
C GLN A 378 2.67 14.90 21.98
N LEU A 379 3.63 14.34 21.23
CA LEU A 379 4.32 15.04 20.18
C LEU A 379 3.41 15.20 18.96
N PRO A 380 3.61 16.26 18.17
CA PRO A 380 2.91 16.39 16.91
C PRO A 380 3.54 15.46 15.88
N LEU A 381 2.82 14.41 15.53
CA LEU A 381 3.31 13.32 14.69
C LEU A 381 2.59 13.31 13.34
N ILE A 382 3.36 13.10 12.27
CA ILE A 382 2.84 12.76 10.95
C ILE A 382 2.98 11.26 10.80
N ARG A 383 1.88 10.59 10.44
CA ARG A 383 1.81 9.14 10.28
C ARG A 383 1.68 8.79 8.81
N CYS A 384 2.36 7.72 8.41
CA CYS A 384 2.14 7.12 7.11
C CYS A 384 0.77 6.41 7.10
N PRO A 385 -0.07 6.58 6.06
CA PRO A 385 -1.35 5.89 5.95
C PRO A 385 -1.21 4.40 5.58
N PHE A 386 -0.03 3.97 5.13
CA PHE A 386 0.19 2.62 4.60
C PHE A 386 0.99 1.70 5.55
N CYS A 387 1.61 2.25 6.58
CA CYS A 387 2.42 1.48 7.54
C CYS A 387 2.54 2.23 8.87
N HIS A 388 3.10 1.59 9.90
CA HIS A 388 3.27 2.15 11.25
C HIS A 388 4.33 3.26 11.37
N TYR A 389 4.92 3.70 10.26
CA TYR A 389 5.92 4.77 10.28
C TYR A 389 5.31 6.10 10.73
N ALA A 390 5.98 6.76 11.67
CA ALA A 390 5.64 8.10 12.12
C ALA A 390 6.90 8.95 12.23
N GLU A 391 6.80 10.23 11.84
CA GLU A 391 7.84 11.23 12.03
C GLU A 391 7.29 12.43 12.78
N ILE A 392 8.16 13.21 13.42
CA ILE A 392 7.78 14.42 14.12
C ILE A 392 7.55 15.53 13.10
N ASP A 393 6.45 16.27 13.24
CA ASP A 393 6.22 17.47 12.45
C ASP A 393 6.99 18.64 13.05
N ASP A 394 8.23 18.83 12.63
CA ASP A 394 9.09 19.90 13.13
C ASP A 394 8.37 21.25 13.15
N LEU A 395 7.67 21.62 12.08
CA LEU A 395 7.01 22.94 11.94
C LEU A 395 5.92 23.24 12.99
N SER A 396 5.39 22.20 13.63
CA SER A 396 4.34 22.31 14.63
C SER A 396 4.88 22.42 16.06
N LEU A 397 6.17 22.15 16.28
CA LEU A 397 6.79 22.32 17.59
C LEU A 397 6.85 23.81 17.99
N PRO A 398 6.68 24.14 19.29
CA PRO A 398 6.67 25.53 19.75
C PRO A 398 8.05 26.20 19.68
N ASN A 399 9.14 25.43 19.82
CA ASN A 399 10.50 25.95 19.91
C ASN A 399 11.25 25.99 18.56
N THR A 400 10.56 25.76 17.44
CA THR A 400 11.22 25.83 16.14
C THR A 400 11.64 27.25 15.79
N ASN A 401 12.89 27.39 15.35
CA ASN A 401 13.41 28.61 14.79
C ASN A 401 12.83 28.84 13.38
N LEU A 402 11.58 29.31 13.30
CA LEU A 402 10.89 29.64 12.03
C LEU A 402 11.54 30.79 11.27
N MET A 403 12.50 31.48 11.89
CA MET A 403 13.33 32.51 11.25
C MET A 403 14.47 31.92 10.41
N ALA A 404 14.87 30.67 10.67
CA ALA A 404 15.91 30.01 9.89
C ALA A 404 15.38 29.70 8.48
N GLY A 405 16.12 30.10 7.45
CA GLY A 405 15.78 29.84 6.05
C GLY A 405 14.86 30.87 5.37
N LEU A 406 14.41 31.91 6.08
CA LEU A 406 13.70 33.04 5.48
C LEU A 406 14.65 33.83 4.58
N ARG A 407 14.38 33.89 3.27
CA ARG A 407 15.10 34.78 2.34
C ARG A 407 14.30 36.07 2.21
N LEU A 408 14.93 37.20 2.53
CA LEU A 408 14.32 38.50 2.28
C LEU A 408 14.17 38.69 0.78
N ARG A 409 12.96 39.06 0.34
CA ARG A 409 12.69 39.40 -1.05
C ARG A 409 13.56 40.62 -1.38
N LYS A 410 14.47 40.47 -2.35
CA LYS A 410 15.25 41.61 -2.86
C LYS A 410 14.29 42.58 -3.53
N LEU A 411 13.79 43.56 -2.79
CA LEU A 411 13.04 44.66 -3.37
C LEU A 411 14.03 45.46 -4.22
N PRO A 412 13.74 45.75 -5.50
CA PRO A 412 14.60 46.64 -6.27
C PRO A 412 14.49 48.03 -5.64
N ILE A 413 15.48 48.39 -4.82
CA ILE A 413 15.62 49.75 -4.33
C ILE A 413 16.07 50.57 -5.55
N LEU A 414 15.11 51.22 -6.21
CA LEU A 414 15.41 52.26 -7.19
C LEU A 414 16.03 53.44 -6.43
N LEU A 415 17.36 53.41 -6.31
CA LEU A 415 18.16 54.56 -5.92
C LEU A 415 18.16 55.56 -7.09
N ALA A 416 17.16 56.44 -7.11
CA ALA A 416 17.19 57.63 -7.93
C ALA A 416 17.90 58.75 -7.14
N SER A 417 19.08 59.10 -7.64
CA SER A 417 19.98 60.16 -7.16
C SER A 417 19.31 61.54 -7.09
N ILE A 418 19.22 62.15 -5.89
CA ILE A 418 19.08 63.61 -5.73
C ILE A 418 19.83 64.05 -4.45
N PRO A 419 20.97 64.77 -4.53
CA PRO A 419 21.90 64.97 -3.41
C PRO A 419 21.45 66.01 -2.36
N LEU A 420 20.24 66.59 -2.47
CA LEU A 420 19.66 67.48 -1.46
C LEU A 420 18.48 66.84 -0.71
N LEU A 421 17.77 65.91 -1.37
CA LEU A 421 16.78 65.05 -0.74
C LEU A 421 17.50 63.99 0.12
N GLU A 422 18.67 63.50 -0.29
CA GLU A 422 19.47 62.54 0.48
C GLU A 422 19.87 63.02 1.87
N LEU A 423 20.18 64.30 2.07
CA LEU A 423 20.60 64.81 3.38
C LEU A 423 19.41 64.99 4.34
N LEU A 424 18.28 65.50 3.84
CA LEU A 424 17.03 65.60 4.62
C LEU A 424 16.44 64.22 4.89
N CYS A 425 16.42 63.35 3.89
CA CYS A 425 16.06 61.95 4.06
C CYS A 425 17.03 61.24 4.99
N PHE A 426 18.33 61.57 5.02
CA PHE A 426 19.29 60.97 5.96
C PHE A 426 19.04 61.41 7.40
N GLN A 427 18.71 62.68 7.65
CA GLN A 427 18.34 63.14 8.99
C GLN A 427 17.00 62.56 9.43
N VAL A 428 15.99 62.55 8.55
CA VAL A 428 14.70 61.91 8.81
C VAL A 428 14.87 60.40 9.00
N PHE A 429 15.71 59.74 8.20
CA PHE A 429 16.03 58.32 8.31
C PHE A 429 16.77 58.02 9.60
N ARG A 430 17.73 58.85 10.02
CA ARG A 430 18.42 58.73 11.30
C ARG A 430 17.44 58.88 12.46
N LEU A 431 16.50 59.82 12.37
CA LEU A 431 15.44 60.04 13.37
C LEU A 431 14.46 58.86 13.43
N LEU A 432 14.09 58.31 12.27
CA LEU A 432 13.27 57.09 12.18
C LEU A 432 14.03 55.88 12.73
N LEU A 433 15.35 55.77 12.48
CA LEU A 433 16.19 54.69 12.97
C LEU A 433 16.39 54.78 14.49
N THR A 434 16.62 55.97 15.04
CA THR A 434 16.72 56.16 16.50
C THR A 434 15.38 55.95 17.18
N PHE A 435 14.27 56.37 16.57
CA PHE A 435 12.92 56.08 17.04
C PHE A 435 12.59 54.59 16.97
N ALA A 436 12.97 53.90 15.90
CA ALA A 436 12.83 52.45 15.79
C ALA A 436 13.71 51.72 16.83
N ALA A 437 14.94 52.17 17.05
CA ALA A 437 15.85 51.61 18.05
C ALA A 437 15.32 51.83 19.48
N SER A 438 14.75 53.01 19.78
CA SER A 438 14.13 53.27 21.08
C SER A 438 12.87 52.43 21.28
N LEU A 439 12.02 52.27 20.26
CA LEU A 439 10.88 51.36 20.28
C LEU A 439 11.30 49.90 20.48
N LEU A 440 12.35 49.44 19.81
CA LEU A 440 12.91 48.09 19.97
C LEU A 440 13.49 47.88 21.37
N SER A 441 14.16 48.90 21.94
CA SER A 441 14.70 48.87 23.30
C SER A 441 13.58 48.84 24.36
N ILE A 442 12.54 49.66 24.17
CA ILE A 442 11.32 49.65 25.00
C ILE A 442 10.64 48.28 24.89
N PHE A 443 10.53 47.71 23.70
CA PHE A 443 9.95 46.38 23.47
C PHE A 443 10.78 45.26 24.14
N ALA A 444 12.11 45.32 24.07
CA ALA A 444 12.99 44.37 24.74
C ALA A 444 12.85 44.47 26.27
N LEU A 445 12.77 45.68 26.81
CA LEU A 445 12.54 45.93 28.24
C LEU A 445 11.16 45.42 28.71
N LEU A 446 10.10 45.66 27.92
CA LEU A 446 8.76 45.13 28.19
C LEU A 446 8.72 43.59 28.16
N ASN A 447 9.42 42.94 27.23
CA ASN A 447 9.51 41.47 27.21
C ASN A 447 10.34 40.91 28.38
N TYR A 448 11.32 41.66 28.90
CA TYR A 448 12.10 41.25 30.07
C TYR A 448 11.31 41.38 31.38
N LEU A 449 10.44 42.39 31.48
CA LEU A 449 9.69 42.70 32.71
C LEU A 449 8.34 41.97 32.82
N LEU A 450 7.73 41.51 31.73
CA LEU A 450 6.46 40.76 31.75
C LEU A 450 6.71 39.24 31.69
N PRO A 451 6.28 38.45 32.69
CA PRO A 451 6.52 37.00 32.76
C PRO A 451 5.69 36.15 31.77
N HIS A 452 4.90 36.77 30.90
CA HIS A 452 4.14 36.09 29.85
C HIS A 452 4.55 36.62 28.48
N SER A 453 4.94 35.69 27.60
CA SER A 453 5.27 35.92 26.19
C SER A 453 4.34 36.97 25.56
N SER A 454 4.92 38.07 25.08
CA SER A 454 4.16 39.22 24.59
C SER A 454 3.14 38.83 23.50
N PRO A 455 1.97 39.50 23.44
CA PRO A 455 0.89 39.19 22.50
C PRO A 455 1.23 39.44 21.02
N ILE A 456 2.45 39.92 20.70
CA ILE A 456 2.91 40.26 19.34
C ILE A 456 3.77 39.13 18.74
N LEU A 457 4.53 38.40 19.56
CA LEU A 457 5.37 37.29 19.10
C LEU A 457 4.53 36.08 18.64
N ILE A 458 3.41 35.83 19.32
CA ILE A 458 2.50 34.73 18.96
C ILE A 458 1.91 34.91 17.56
N PRO A 459 1.33 36.07 17.18
CA PRO A 459 0.89 36.34 15.81
C PRO A 459 2.00 36.21 14.76
N LEU A 460 3.21 36.70 15.05
CA LEU A 460 4.34 36.62 14.11
C LEU A 460 4.79 35.17 13.91
N HIS A 461 4.92 34.39 14.99
CA HIS A 461 5.25 32.98 14.94
C HIS A 461 4.19 32.18 14.17
N ASN A 462 2.90 32.46 14.41
CA ASN A 462 1.80 31.83 13.66
C ASN A 462 1.80 32.22 12.17
N ALA A 463 2.12 33.47 11.83
CA ALA A 463 2.23 33.92 10.44
C ALA A 463 3.40 33.23 9.72
N LEU A 464 4.57 33.15 10.36
CA LEU A 464 5.73 32.42 9.83
C LEU A 464 5.44 30.93 9.67
N ARG A 465 4.78 30.31 10.66
CA ARG A 465 4.37 28.90 10.59
C ARG A 465 3.44 28.66 9.39
N ALA A 466 2.46 29.53 9.17
CA ALA A 466 1.55 29.42 8.04
C ALA A 466 2.28 29.54 6.69
N ILE A 467 3.30 30.40 6.59
CA ILE A 467 4.12 30.54 5.39
C ILE A 467 4.95 29.27 5.14
N HIS A 468 5.61 28.73 6.17
CA HIS A 468 6.39 27.49 6.06
C HIS A 468 5.51 26.29 5.69
N LEU A 469 4.33 26.15 6.31
CA LEU A 469 3.35 25.11 5.96
C LEU A 469 2.90 25.23 4.50
N LYS A 470 2.68 26.45 4.01
CA LYS A 470 2.33 26.69 2.59
C LYS A 470 3.47 26.31 1.64
N ARG A 471 4.73 26.46 2.06
CA ARG A 471 5.93 26.16 1.24
C ARG A 471 6.33 24.69 1.24
N ARG A 472 6.12 23.98 2.35
CA ARG A 472 6.43 22.55 2.49
C ARG A 472 5.73 21.71 1.41
N GLY A 473 4.57 22.18 0.93
CA GLY A 473 3.72 21.41 0.03
C GLY A 473 3.00 20.29 0.77
N LEU A 474 2.21 19.53 0.02
CA LEU A 474 1.33 18.49 0.57
C LEU A 474 1.92 17.09 0.49
N ARG A 475 3.08 16.92 -0.16
CA ARG A 475 3.71 15.61 -0.38
C ARG A 475 4.47 15.16 0.86
N PHE A 476 4.11 14.01 1.38
CA PHE A 476 4.83 13.25 2.39
C PHE A 476 5.52 12.05 1.75
N GLN A 477 6.75 11.75 2.17
CA GLN A 477 7.53 10.62 1.69
C GLN A 477 7.88 9.72 2.88
N CYS A 478 7.33 8.51 2.92
CA CYS A 478 7.67 7.57 3.98
C CYS A 478 9.16 7.18 3.89
N GLN A 479 9.85 7.19 5.04
CA GLN A 479 11.26 6.79 5.14
C GLN A 479 11.45 5.36 5.65
N ASN A 480 10.36 4.61 5.86
CA ASN A 480 10.46 3.19 6.19
C ASN A 480 11.01 2.41 4.98
N PRO A 481 12.12 1.65 5.13
CA PRO A 481 12.75 0.89 4.05
C PRO A 481 11.81 -0.08 3.32
N ALA A 482 10.79 -0.60 4.01
CA ALA A 482 9.82 -1.51 3.41
C ALA A 482 8.67 -0.81 2.66
N CYS A 483 8.33 0.43 3.04
CA CYS A 483 7.17 1.14 2.49
C CYS A 483 7.57 2.12 1.40
N HIS A 484 8.36 3.15 1.72
CA HIS A 484 8.74 4.24 0.82
C HIS A 484 7.61 4.83 -0.06
N ARG A 485 6.34 4.67 0.33
CA ARG A 485 5.21 5.18 -0.44
C ARG A 485 5.00 6.67 -0.16
N PRO A 486 4.81 7.49 -1.21
CA PRO A 486 4.45 8.89 -1.02
C PRO A 486 2.95 9.02 -0.74
N SER A 487 2.56 9.93 0.16
CA SER A 487 1.16 10.24 0.48
C SER A 487 0.93 11.73 0.63
N CYS A 488 -0.33 12.15 0.71
CA CYS A 488 -0.69 13.54 0.96
C CYS A 488 -0.84 13.80 2.47
N LEU A 489 -0.22 14.87 2.97
CA LEU A 489 -0.32 15.32 4.37
C LEU A 489 -1.73 15.73 4.77
N THR A 490 -2.57 16.13 3.81
CA THR A 490 -3.93 16.63 4.08
C THR A 490 -4.98 15.53 4.00
N CYS A 491 -5.05 14.80 2.87
CA CYS A 491 -6.08 13.78 2.67
C CYS A 491 -5.61 12.37 3.02
N SER A 492 -4.33 12.17 3.36
CA SER A 492 -3.71 10.87 3.64
C SER A 492 -3.81 9.85 2.48
N ALA A 493 -4.18 10.29 1.27
CA ALA A 493 -4.26 9.43 0.09
C ALA A 493 -2.87 9.22 -0.55
N PRO A 494 -2.70 8.16 -1.38
CA PRO A 494 -1.49 7.96 -2.19
C PRO A 494 -1.17 9.20 -3.04
N TRP A 495 0.10 9.60 -3.03
CA TRP A 495 0.54 10.74 -3.82
C TRP A 495 0.76 10.34 -5.28
N HIS A 496 0.24 11.16 -6.18
CA HIS A 496 0.38 11.02 -7.62
C HIS A 496 0.54 12.43 -8.21
N ASP A 497 1.49 12.64 -9.12
CA ASP A 497 1.71 13.95 -9.73
C ASP A 497 0.88 14.08 -11.03
N PRO A 498 0.06 15.13 -11.23
CA PRO A 498 -0.33 16.17 -10.26
C PRO A 498 -1.40 15.70 -9.26
N HIS A 499 -1.20 15.97 -7.97
CA HIS A 499 -2.11 15.52 -6.91
C HIS A 499 -3.26 16.51 -6.70
N LYS A 500 -4.50 16.00 -6.66
CA LYS A 500 -5.67 16.75 -6.21
C LYS A 500 -6.23 16.07 -4.96
N CYS A 501 -6.22 16.78 -3.84
CA CYS A 501 -6.75 16.23 -2.59
C CYS A 501 -8.23 15.88 -2.74
N TYR A 502 -8.63 14.84 -2.02
CA TYR A 502 -9.98 14.34 -1.96
C TYR A 502 -10.63 14.04 -3.34
N SER A 503 -9.83 13.67 -4.34
CA SER A 503 -10.31 13.33 -5.68
C SER A 503 -11.33 12.19 -5.65
N SER A 504 -11.11 11.17 -4.82
CA SER A 504 -12.02 10.03 -4.66
C SER A 504 -13.35 10.45 -4.03
N GLN A 505 -13.32 11.28 -2.99
CA GLN A 505 -14.54 11.83 -2.38
C GLN A 505 -15.27 12.78 -3.33
N ALA A 506 -14.55 13.57 -4.13
CA ALA A 506 -15.16 14.45 -5.12
C ALA A 506 -15.86 13.66 -6.25
N ILE A 507 -15.26 12.56 -6.71
CA ILE A 507 -15.87 11.65 -7.69
C ILE A 507 -17.08 10.94 -7.06
N SER A 508 -16.98 10.49 -5.81
CA SER A 508 -18.09 9.80 -5.15
C SER A 508 -19.28 10.73 -4.93
N LEU A 509 -19.05 11.99 -4.52
CA LEU A 509 -20.10 13.01 -4.44
C LEU A 509 -20.71 13.23 -5.83
N ARG A 510 -19.89 13.47 -6.86
CA ARG A 510 -20.38 13.69 -8.22
C ARG A 510 -21.26 12.53 -8.70
N LEU A 511 -20.82 11.30 -8.49
CA LEU A 511 -21.54 10.11 -8.90
C LEU A 511 -22.83 9.91 -8.09
N ALA A 512 -22.83 10.23 -6.79
CA ALA A 512 -24.03 10.23 -5.96
C ALA A 512 -25.06 11.25 -6.47
N LEU A 513 -24.61 12.47 -6.78
CA LEU A 513 -25.47 13.51 -7.34
C LEU A 513 -26.00 13.12 -8.73
N GLU A 514 -25.15 12.63 -9.64
CA GLU A 514 -25.56 12.19 -10.99
C GLU A 514 -26.54 11.01 -10.93
N ARG A 515 -26.33 10.04 -10.02
CA ARG A 515 -27.27 8.94 -9.79
C ARG A 515 -28.60 9.46 -9.25
N ALA A 516 -28.58 10.30 -8.22
CA ALA A 516 -29.79 10.84 -7.61
C ALA A 516 -30.63 11.69 -8.58
N THR A 517 -29.99 12.53 -9.40
CA THR A 517 -30.69 13.32 -10.42
C THR A 517 -31.28 12.42 -11.51
N THR A 518 -30.53 11.39 -11.94
CA THR A 518 -31.00 10.42 -12.93
C THR A 518 -32.17 9.58 -12.39
N ASP A 519 -32.11 9.13 -11.13
CA ASP A 519 -33.15 8.37 -10.43
C ASP A 519 -34.42 9.19 -10.12
N ALA A 520 -34.27 10.52 -10.02
CA ALA A 520 -35.38 11.44 -9.81
C ALA A 520 -36.27 11.57 -11.05
N VAL A 521 -35.67 11.55 -12.25
CA VAL A 521 -36.37 11.70 -13.53
C VAL A 521 -36.77 10.34 -14.11
N LYS A 522 -35.85 9.36 -14.12
CA LYS A 522 -36.16 8.04 -14.67
C LYS A 522 -37.12 7.27 -13.79
N ARG A 523 -37.96 6.45 -14.41
CA ARG A 523 -38.79 5.44 -13.75
C ARG A 523 -38.31 4.07 -14.18
N THR A 524 -38.15 3.16 -13.22
CA THR A 524 -37.66 1.79 -13.44
C THR A 524 -38.80 0.82 -13.21
N CYS A 525 -39.09 -0.04 -14.19
CA CYS A 525 -40.08 -1.10 -14.03
C CYS A 525 -39.61 -2.13 -12.99
N PRO A 526 -40.36 -2.39 -11.91
CA PRO A 526 -39.96 -3.38 -10.90
C PRO A 526 -40.02 -4.82 -11.41
N ARG A 527 -40.70 -5.08 -12.53
CA ARG A 527 -40.84 -6.42 -13.11
C ARG A 527 -39.68 -6.80 -14.05
N CYS A 528 -39.19 -5.86 -14.84
CA CYS A 528 -38.19 -6.13 -15.88
C CYS A 528 -36.99 -5.18 -15.85
N ASN A 529 -36.91 -4.27 -14.86
CA ASN A 529 -35.83 -3.30 -14.66
C ASN A 529 -35.55 -2.35 -15.85
N LEU A 530 -36.51 -2.22 -16.77
CA LEU A 530 -36.40 -1.25 -17.87
C LEU A 530 -36.64 0.16 -17.34
N GLY A 531 -35.68 1.06 -17.58
CA GLY A 531 -35.75 2.47 -17.24
C GLY A 531 -36.33 3.30 -18.40
N PHE A 532 -37.24 4.23 -18.11
CA PHE A 532 -37.78 5.15 -19.11
C PHE A 532 -38.15 6.51 -18.48
N VAL A 533 -38.14 7.55 -19.30
CA VAL A 533 -38.46 8.94 -18.94
C VAL A 533 -39.71 9.37 -19.70
N LYS A 534 -40.58 10.13 -19.05
CA LYS A 534 -41.81 10.64 -19.68
C LYS A 534 -41.46 11.90 -20.48
N ALA A 535 -41.69 11.87 -21.80
CA ALA A 535 -41.49 13.06 -22.64
C ALA A 535 -42.73 13.97 -22.62
N GLU A 536 -43.93 13.42 -22.85
CA GLU A 536 -45.20 14.15 -22.88
C GLU A 536 -46.37 13.22 -22.52
N GLY A 537 -47.53 13.79 -22.15
CA GLY A 537 -48.79 13.04 -22.02
C GLY A 537 -49.22 12.66 -20.60
N CYS A 538 -49.81 11.48 -20.44
CA CYS A 538 -50.49 11.03 -19.21
C CYS A 538 -49.52 10.43 -18.17
N ASN A 539 -49.78 10.62 -16.86
CA ASN A 539 -48.98 10.06 -15.76
C ASN A 539 -49.18 8.55 -15.53
N LYS A 540 -50.06 7.88 -16.29
CA LYS A 540 -50.19 6.42 -16.31
C LYS A 540 -49.20 5.85 -17.33
N LEU A 541 -48.20 5.13 -16.84
CA LEU A 541 -47.18 4.50 -17.66
C LEU A 541 -47.48 3.00 -17.80
N VAL A 542 -47.23 2.43 -18.98
CA VAL A 542 -47.31 0.99 -19.22
C VAL A 542 -45.98 0.55 -19.84
N CYS A 543 -45.30 -0.37 -19.15
CA CYS A 543 -44.05 -0.95 -19.63
C CYS A 543 -44.33 -2.01 -20.72
N LEU A 544 -43.35 -2.29 -21.58
CA LEU A 544 -43.41 -3.34 -22.60
C LEU A 544 -43.71 -4.74 -22.02
N CYS A 545 -43.36 -4.99 -20.74
CA CYS A 545 -43.69 -6.23 -20.04
C CYS A 545 -45.13 -6.30 -19.49
N GLY A 546 -45.96 -5.28 -19.77
CA GLY A 546 -47.35 -5.17 -19.34
C GLY A 546 -47.57 -4.57 -17.95
N TYR A 547 -46.51 -4.24 -17.20
CA TYR A 547 -46.64 -3.61 -15.88
C TYR A 547 -47.04 -2.13 -16.02
N SER A 548 -48.14 -1.72 -15.38
CA SER A 548 -48.59 -0.34 -15.33
C SER A 548 -48.27 0.33 -14.00
N MET A 549 -47.79 1.57 -14.02
CA MET A 549 -47.44 2.34 -12.82
C MET A 549 -47.79 3.83 -12.97
N CYS A 550 -47.88 4.53 -11.85
CA CYS A 550 -48.01 5.99 -11.82
C CYS A 550 -46.63 6.66 -11.88
N TYR A 551 -46.45 7.66 -12.74
CA TYR A 551 -45.21 8.43 -12.86
C TYR A 551 -44.89 9.25 -11.60
N VAL A 552 -45.93 9.70 -10.88
CA VAL A 552 -45.80 10.59 -9.70
C VAL A 552 -45.45 9.79 -8.45
N CYS A 553 -46.31 8.85 -8.02
CA CYS A 553 -46.11 8.09 -6.79
C CYS A 553 -45.29 6.80 -6.94
N ARG A 554 -44.97 6.37 -8.17
CA ARG A 554 -44.23 5.13 -8.50
C ARG A 554 -44.98 3.83 -8.17
N GLU A 555 -46.23 3.89 -7.70
CA GLU A 555 -47.04 2.72 -7.35
C GLU A 555 -47.58 1.98 -8.58
N GLY A 556 -47.79 0.67 -8.43
CA GLY A 556 -48.37 -0.17 -9.45
C GLY A 556 -49.88 0.05 -9.62
N LEU A 557 -50.32 0.24 -10.86
CA LEU A 557 -51.71 0.55 -11.22
C LEU A 557 -52.52 -0.65 -11.71
N ALA A 558 -52.08 -1.87 -11.39
CA ALA A 558 -52.68 -3.10 -11.93
C ALA A 558 -54.16 -3.28 -11.53
N SER A 559 -54.54 -2.89 -10.31
CA SER A 559 -55.92 -2.99 -9.79
C SER A 559 -56.74 -1.72 -9.97
N GLU A 560 -56.14 -0.54 -9.72
CA GLU A 560 -56.85 0.74 -9.70
C GLU A 560 -56.96 1.40 -11.07
N GLY A 561 -55.99 1.17 -11.96
CA GLY A 561 -55.94 1.77 -13.28
C GLY A 561 -56.07 3.30 -13.23
N TYR A 562 -57.14 3.83 -13.86
CA TYR A 562 -57.42 5.28 -13.87
C TYR A 562 -58.08 5.79 -12.58
N LYS A 563 -58.58 4.92 -11.69
CA LYS A 563 -59.24 5.32 -10.43
C LYS A 563 -58.26 5.85 -9.37
N HIS A 564 -56.97 5.59 -9.57
CA HIS A 564 -55.85 6.15 -8.82
C HIS A 564 -55.76 7.68 -8.98
N PHE A 565 -56.21 8.21 -10.12
CA PHE A 565 -56.12 9.63 -10.42
C PHE A 565 -57.36 10.40 -9.97
N CYS A 566 -57.15 11.63 -9.51
CA CYS A 566 -58.18 12.55 -9.07
C CYS A 566 -59.09 12.94 -10.25
N GLN A 567 -60.40 12.96 -10.03
CA GLN A 567 -61.42 13.33 -11.03
C GLN A 567 -62.08 14.68 -10.72
N HIS A 568 -61.64 15.38 -9.67
CA HIS A 568 -62.16 16.70 -9.33
C HIS A 568 -61.69 17.74 -10.34
N PHE A 569 -62.64 18.55 -10.83
CA PHE A 569 -62.36 19.68 -11.70
C PHE A 569 -61.52 20.74 -10.96
N ARG A 570 -60.58 21.39 -11.67
CA ARG A 570 -59.71 22.43 -11.14
C ARG A 570 -59.84 23.67 -12.03
N GLU A 571 -60.07 24.83 -11.42
CA GLU A 571 -60.17 26.11 -12.13
C GLU A 571 -58.85 26.50 -12.80
N ARG A 572 -57.72 26.13 -12.18
CA ARG A 572 -56.37 26.27 -12.72
C ARG A 572 -55.74 24.91 -12.97
N PRO A 573 -55.41 24.55 -14.22
CA PRO A 573 -54.72 23.31 -14.54
C PRO A 573 -53.38 23.19 -13.77
N GLY A 574 -53.20 22.09 -13.03
CA GLY A 574 -51.94 21.77 -12.33
C GLY A 574 -51.86 22.08 -10.83
N GLU A 575 -52.82 22.79 -10.24
CA GLU A 575 -52.88 23.01 -8.77
C GLU A 575 -53.25 21.73 -8.01
N GLN A 576 -52.79 21.54 -6.78
CA GLN A 576 -53.13 20.33 -5.99
C GLN A 576 -54.63 20.30 -5.64
N CYS A 577 -55.22 19.10 -5.61
CA CYS A 577 -56.62 18.95 -5.21
C CYS A 577 -56.77 19.19 -3.70
N THR A 578 -57.72 20.03 -3.31
CA THR A 578 -58.04 20.30 -1.90
C THR A 578 -59.07 19.33 -1.30
N VAL A 579 -59.66 18.46 -2.14
CA VAL A 579 -60.76 17.56 -1.77
C VAL A 579 -60.28 16.11 -1.55
N CYS A 580 -59.15 15.72 -2.15
CA CYS A 580 -58.60 14.37 -2.00
C CYS A 580 -57.09 14.31 -2.26
N ASP A 581 -56.44 13.27 -1.75
CA ASP A 581 -55.00 13.04 -1.89
C ASP A 581 -54.61 12.22 -3.15
N LYS A 582 -55.52 12.07 -4.12
CA LYS A 582 -55.27 11.29 -5.35
C LYS A 582 -54.35 12.02 -6.33
N CYS A 583 -53.52 11.26 -7.04
CA CYS A 583 -52.58 11.78 -8.03
C CYS A 583 -53.28 12.47 -9.22
N ASP A 584 -52.64 13.47 -9.83
CA ASP A 584 -53.17 14.12 -11.03
C ASP A 584 -52.71 13.38 -12.30
N LEU A 585 -53.63 13.16 -13.24
CA LEU A 585 -53.39 12.46 -14.49
C LEU A 585 -52.53 13.26 -15.48
N TYR A 586 -52.67 14.59 -15.49
CA TYR A 586 -52.09 15.49 -16.49
C TYR A 586 -51.12 16.52 -15.91
N ARG A 587 -50.87 16.49 -14.59
CA ARG A 587 -49.84 17.34 -14.00
C ARG A 587 -48.48 17.02 -14.58
N VAL A 588 -47.84 18.05 -15.12
CA VAL A 588 -46.41 18.05 -15.47
C VAL A 588 -45.69 18.54 -14.21
N GLU A 589 -44.90 17.67 -13.60
CA GLU A 589 -43.98 18.12 -12.57
C GLU A 589 -42.85 18.91 -13.23
N ASP A 590 -42.46 20.01 -12.60
CA ASP A 590 -41.29 20.77 -13.01
C ASP A 590 -40.04 19.91 -12.75
N GLU A 591 -39.49 19.33 -13.81
CA GLU A 591 -38.33 18.44 -13.75
C GLU A 591 -37.12 19.14 -13.12
N GLU A 592 -36.95 20.45 -13.35
CA GLU A 592 -35.84 21.21 -12.79
C GLU A 592 -35.94 21.30 -11.26
N VAL A 593 -37.15 21.50 -10.74
CA VAL A 593 -37.40 21.55 -9.29
C VAL A 593 -37.20 20.17 -8.66
N VAL A 594 -37.63 19.09 -9.32
CA VAL A 594 -37.48 17.72 -8.83
C VAL A 594 -35.99 17.31 -8.82
N VAL A 595 -35.26 17.60 -9.89
CA VAL A 595 -33.82 17.36 -10.01
C VAL A 595 -33.05 18.17 -8.96
N LYS A 596 -33.40 19.44 -8.76
CA LYS A 596 -32.76 20.29 -7.74
C LYS A 596 -32.97 19.75 -6.33
N ARG A 597 -34.21 19.37 -5.97
CA ARG A 597 -34.52 18.78 -4.66
C ARG A 597 -33.82 17.44 -4.44
N ALA A 598 -33.75 16.60 -5.47
CA ALA A 598 -33.06 15.32 -5.40
C ALA A 598 -31.54 15.52 -5.21
N ARG A 599 -30.96 16.49 -5.93
CA ARG A 599 -29.55 16.86 -5.79
C ARG A 599 -29.24 17.39 -4.39
N GLU A 600 -30.03 18.32 -3.87
CA GLU A 600 -29.86 18.88 -2.52
C GLU A 600 -30.02 17.82 -1.42
N ARG A 601 -30.95 16.87 -1.60
CA ARG A 601 -31.12 15.76 -0.66
C ARG A 601 -29.92 14.83 -0.67
N ALA A 602 -29.48 14.39 -1.86
CA ALA A 602 -28.35 13.49 -2.00
C ALA A 602 -27.04 14.12 -1.53
N GLU A 603 -26.87 15.43 -1.72
CA GLU A 603 -25.74 16.18 -1.15
C GLU A 603 -25.76 16.12 0.38
N ARG A 604 -26.90 16.38 1.04
CA ARG A 604 -27.02 16.30 2.50
C ARG A 604 -26.75 14.90 3.03
N GLU A 605 -27.40 13.89 2.45
CA GLU A 605 -27.23 12.48 2.84
C GLU A 605 -25.77 12.05 2.72
N TRP A 606 -25.11 12.41 1.61
CA TRP A 606 -23.69 12.11 1.42
C TRP A 606 -22.81 12.78 2.47
N TRP A 607 -23.06 14.06 2.81
CA TRP A 607 -22.30 14.75 3.86
C TRP A 607 -22.56 14.18 5.26
N GLU A 608 -23.77 13.70 5.54
CA GLU A 608 -24.10 13.00 6.79
C GLU A 608 -23.36 11.66 6.89
N GLU A 609 -23.29 10.89 5.80
CA GLU A 609 -22.52 9.65 5.73
C GLU A 609 -21.01 9.86 5.92
N GLN A 610 -20.45 10.93 5.36
CA GLN A 610 -19.03 11.27 5.54
C GLN A 610 -18.72 11.83 6.95
N GLY A 611 -19.71 12.35 7.67
CA GLY A 611 -19.55 12.95 9.00
C GLY A 611 -19.46 11.95 10.16
N GLY A 612 -19.67 10.66 9.89
CA GLY A 612 -19.69 9.59 10.89
C GLY A 612 -18.32 9.16 11.44
N ASP A 613 -17.23 9.39 10.69
CA ASP A 613 -15.90 8.90 11.03
C ASP A 613 -14.86 10.04 11.19
N ALA A 614 -14.47 10.26 12.45
CA ALA A 614 -13.26 10.94 12.93
C ALA A 614 -13.15 12.49 12.84
N ALA A 615 -12.77 13.07 13.98
CA ALA A 615 -12.50 14.48 14.19
C ALA A 615 -11.32 14.99 13.32
N GLY A 616 -11.58 16.02 12.52
CA GLY A 616 -10.56 16.85 11.85
C GLY A 616 -10.63 16.87 10.31
N THR A 617 -10.88 15.74 9.68
CA THR A 617 -10.89 15.54 8.21
C THR A 617 -12.09 16.21 7.51
N GLY A 618 -13.27 16.19 8.15
CA GLY A 618 -14.50 16.76 7.55
C GLY A 618 -14.46 18.27 7.31
N ARG A 619 -13.69 19.02 8.12
CA ARG A 619 -13.55 20.48 7.94
C ARG A 619 -12.67 20.80 6.73
N GLY A 620 -11.55 20.10 6.57
CA GLY A 620 -10.65 20.26 5.41
C GLY A 620 -11.29 19.81 4.10
N LEU A 621 -12.01 18.68 4.11
CA LEU A 621 -12.78 18.20 2.95
C LEU A 621 -13.83 19.24 2.51
N ARG A 622 -14.58 19.81 3.45
CA ARG A 622 -15.62 20.81 3.16
C ARG A 622 -15.02 22.14 2.69
N GLU A 623 -13.92 22.59 3.28
CA GLU A 623 -13.21 23.81 2.86
C GLU A 623 -12.61 23.67 1.46
N GLU A 624 -12.03 22.51 1.12
CA GLU A 624 -11.42 22.28 -0.19
C GLU A 624 -12.47 22.05 -1.30
N MET A 625 -13.59 21.40 -0.98
CA MET A 625 -14.70 21.22 -1.94
C MET A 625 -15.52 22.49 -2.17
N HIS A 626 -15.60 23.41 -1.19
CA HIS A 626 -16.19 24.74 -1.36
C HIS A 626 -15.16 25.83 -1.76
N GLY A 627 -13.89 25.45 -1.94
CA GLY A 627 -12.73 26.35 -2.01
C GLY A 627 -12.63 27.31 -3.20
N ASP A 628 -13.57 27.30 -4.15
CA ASP A 628 -13.69 28.34 -5.19
C ASP A 628 -14.71 29.44 -4.85
N LEU A 629 -15.24 29.47 -3.63
CA LEU A 629 -16.12 30.53 -3.13
C LEU A 629 -15.56 31.17 -1.86
N LYS A 630 -14.82 32.26 -2.08
CA LYS A 630 -14.50 33.35 -1.14
C LYS A 630 -13.73 32.99 0.14
N GLY A 631 -12.54 33.59 0.23
CA GLY A 631 -11.93 33.91 1.52
C GLY A 631 -12.82 34.82 2.36
N PHE A 632 -12.60 34.73 3.67
CA PHE A 632 -13.28 35.38 4.82
C PHE A 632 -14.41 34.61 5.51
N GLY A 633 -14.10 34.16 6.73
CA GLY A 633 -14.89 34.54 7.89
C GLY A 633 -15.34 33.41 8.82
N SER A 634 -14.82 33.41 10.06
CA SER A 634 -15.60 33.00 11.23
C SER A 634 -15.52 34.11 12.29
N GLU A 635 -16.67 34.65 12.68
CA GLU A 635 -16.82 35.80 13.57
C GLU A 635 -16.82 35.39 15.05
N GLY A 636 -16.22 36.23 15.90
CA GLY A 636 -16.10 36.05 17.36
C GLY A 636 -15.05 37.01 17.97
N PRO A 637 -15.17 37.45 19.23
CA PRO A 637 -14.91 38.84 19.64
C PRO A 637 -13.43 39.11 19.98
N LYS A 638 -12.55 39.26 18.97
CA LYS A 638 -11.23 39.91 19.14
C LYS A 638 -10.80 40.67 17.87
N LYS A 639 -11.57 41.71 17.51
CA LYS A 639 -11.41 42.52 16.27
C LYS A 639 -10.01 43.13 16.09
N TRP A 640 -9.32 43.50 17.17
CA TRP A 640 -8.01 44.16 17.09
C TRP A 640 -6.86 43.16 16.83
N SER A 641 -6.82 42.04 17.57
CA SER A 641 -5.78 41.01 17.42
C SER A 641 -5.74 40.36 16.03
N ARG A 642 -6.90 40.17 15.37
CA ARG A 642 -6.99 39.58 14.03
C ARG A 642 -6.57 40.55 12.93
N ARG A 643 -6.92 41.84 13.05
CA ARG A 643 -6.46 42.86 12.10
C ARG A 643 -4.95 43.01 12.17
N TRP A 644 -4.39 42.97 13.37
CA TRP A 644 -2.94 42.93 13.58
C TRP A 644 -2.30 41.68 12.98
N ALA A 645 -2.82 40.48 13.29
CA ALA A 645 -2.31 39.22 12.74
C ALA A 645 -2.38 39.16 11.20
N GLY A 646 -3.47 39.66 10.60
CA GLY A 646 -3.63 39.74 9.14
C GLY A 646 -2.67 40.74 8.49
N TRP A 647 -2.46 41.90 9.13
CA TRP A 647 -1.48 42.88 8.66
C TRP A 647 -0.04 42.36 8.79
N VAL A 648 0.30 41.70 9.89
CA VAL A 648 1.60 41.05 10.09
C VAL A 648 1.82 39.95 9.06
N LYS A 649 0.81 39.13 8.76
CA LYS A 649 0.89 38.11 7.70
C LYS A 649 1.19 38.74 6.34
N LEU A 650 0.46 39.79 5.94
CA LEU A 650 0.67 40.51 4.68
C LEU A 650 2.05 41.19 4.63
N ALA A 651 2.50 41.80 5.72
CA ALA A 651 3.80 42.44 5.81
C ALA A 651 4.94 41.42 5.71
N VAL A 652 4.83 40.27 6.39
CA VAL A 652 5.81 39.18 6.34
C VAL A 652 5.81 38.53 4.95
N GLU A 653 4.64 38.27 4.34
CA GLU A 653 4.54 37.76 2.96
C GLU A 653 5.13 38.75 1.93
N GLY A 654 5.05 40.07 2.19
CA GLY A 654 5.66 41.09 1.33
C GLY A 654 7.19 41.15 1.42
N VAL A 655 7.75 40.80 2.58
CA VAL A 655 9.18 40.94 2.90
C VAL A 655 9.95 39.63 2.74
N VAL A 656 9.30 38.48 2.91
CA VAL A 656 9.92 37.14 2.87
C VAL A 656 9.52 36.41 1.58
N MET A 657 10.51 35.96 0.82
CA MET A 657 10.35 35.11 -0.38
C MET A 657 10.31 33.64 -0.03
#